data_AF-A0A7R9FCC1-F1
#
_entry.id   AF-A0A7R9FCC1-F1
#
_cell.length_a   1.000
_cell.length_b   1.000
_cell.length_c   1.000
_cell.angle_alpha   90.00
_cell.angle_beta   90.00
_cell.angle_gamma   90.00
#
_symmetry.space_group_name_H-M   'P 1'
#
loop_
_entity.id
_entity.type
_entity.pdbx_description
1 polymer ?
#
loop_
_entity_poly.entity_id
_entity_poly.type
_entity_poly.pdbx_seq_one_letter_code
_entity_poly.pdbx_strand_id
1 'polypeptide(L)'
;MRVDGDTLINRGNKIVTWNGQDGGLEGLRQKGWSVVNLLVIRRESMNRNTRTTLLAQGDNQVICGKYKVQKTRNEPELVEAIGGIIRENQNIMRAIEGGTQKLGLIINRDETLQSADFLVYGKVPIYRGSIRGLETKRWSRVTCVTNDQLPTLANTMSSISSNALTVAHFANSSLNAMIHYNFLGNFGRIILEIHNPAIKSQIKYKIKHPQKLLSKEYKALAYGSRPMPWWSLRNVFNPISHQRISGSIDGKPVLLKLAIQTGAPVFSSLTTEAFRKLLEDPSCLNISGGVNPLSMIKEEIKQSLINNSGEINNNIMKSALRYLNHNEGRVLDYLRSIKPLFPRFLSEYLSGTYLGIVQDLVGLFQNSKTIRTIFSKNIDKRIKKIIVQSELQTIEGLCKVSDRYVGSQIWRCSSSKADKLRWESWGDPIHGATVPHPIELISRTQALGKGSKSSRAAKLRSAIGWFVESDSKLGKGIIQNLESLTGECWKNKIEGSKRTGSALHRFSCSRQSSAGYAAQSPSKLTWMCMTTDTLSILNSVNHDFMHQSLLIYAQATVAELMDGRPEQGYFQSHISCTSCLREIQEIRLYTVRDFVNEDVSDIISKWKPEDVSWSKEYPLQEIKHGNWYKVHPCEQSFHIGRACGFLYGELKMSNDTRCEDSSIFPLSLQNKVFPRQFLDGVLDGLIRASSIHCVSRRSISELKRPREALLGIGLHLINEISNHQGLVTMWRSESFETAFMDIPYKVPPSYPLSNRDLGSLGRAYLRYHYLKRYVENTSGIKEYRNIWIW
;
A
#
# COMPACT_ATOMS: atom_id res chain seq x y z
N MET A 1 -38.96 -24.93 22.06
CA MET A 1 -39.78 -25.00 20.82
C MET A 1 -40.45 -26.37 20.66
N ARG A 2 -41.56 -26.42 19.93
CA ARG A 2 -42.19 -27.61 19.31
C ARG A 2 -42.29 -27.30 17.82
N VAL A 3 -42.12 -28.32 16.97
CA VAL A 3 -42.44 -28.21 15.54
C VAL A 3 -43.95 -28.31 15.39
N ASP A 4 -44.56 -27.41 14.62
CA ASP A 4 -46.00 -27.38 14.33
C ASP A 4 -46.18 -26.89 12.89
N GLY A 5 -46.54 -27.81 11.99
CA GLY A 5 -46.32 -27.63 10.56
C GLY A 5 -44.86 -27.31 10.25
N ASP A 6 -44.64 -26.36 9.34
CA ASP A 6 -43.30 -25.83 8.99
C ASP A 6 -42.75 -24.79 9.99
N THR A 7 -43.37 -24.66 11.18
CA THR A 7 -43.06 -23.58 12.13
C THR A 7 -42.56 -24.08 13.50
N LEU A 8 -41.92 -23.19 14.26
CA LEU A 8 -41.38 -23.46 15.60
C LEU A 8 -42.11 -22.66 16.68
N ILE A 9 -43.14 -23.25 17.28
CA ILE A 9 -43.90 -22.66 18.39
C ILE A 9 -43.16 -22.83 19.73
N ASN A 10 -43.39 -21.92 20.68
CA ASN A 10 -42.80 -22.02 22.02
C ASN A 10 -43.54 -23.07 22.87
N ARG A 11 -42.83 -23.86 23.68
CA ARG A 11 -43.40 -24.93 24.53
C ARG A 11 -43.89 -24.44 25.91
N GLY A 12 -43.92 -23.13 26.12
CA GLY A 12 -44.26 -22.48 27.38
C GLY A 12 -43.87 -21.00 27.33
N ASN A 13 -44.07 -20.28 28.44
CA ASN A 13 -44.12 -18.81 28.49
C ASN A 13 -42.80 -18.07 28.13
N LYS A 14 -41.70 -18.78 27.86
CA LYS A 14 -40.44 -18.18 27.39
C LYS A 14 -40.38 -18.23 25.86
N ILE A 15 -40.45 -17.06 25.24
CA ILE A 15 -40.22 -16.89 23.79
C ILE A 15 -38.75 -17.19 23.49
N VAL A 16 -38.50 -18.20 22.66
CA VAL A 16 -37.17 -18.58 22.16
C VAL A 16 -37.14 -18.77 20.64
N THR A 17 -38.30 -18.92 20.01
CA THR A 17 -38.49 -18.91 18.55
C THR A 17 -39.72 -18.06 18.19
N TRP A 18 -39.70 -17.48 17.00
CA TRP A 18 -40.80 -16.72 16.39
C TRP A 18 -40.75 -16.90 14.86
N ASN A 19 -41.81 -16.52 14.14
CA ASN A 19 -41.89 -16.63 12.68
C ASN A 19 -42.04 -15.24 12.05
N GLY A 20 -41.09 -14.85 11.19
CA GLY A 20 -41.02 -13.51 10.58
C GLY A 20 -40.54 -12.40 11.53
N GLN A 21 -39.87 -11.39 11.00
CA GLN A 21 -39.55 -10.14 11.73
C GLN A 21 -39.33 -8.99 10.74
N ASP A 22 -39.78 -7.79 11.11
CA ASP A 22 -39.58 -6.57 10.32
C ASP A 22 -38.21 -5.90 10.58
N GLY A 23 -37.46 -6.43 11.56
CA GLY A 23 -36.16 -5.92 12.00
C GLY A 23 -34.94 -6.56 11.32
N GLY A 24 -33.81 -5.86 11.34
CA GLY A 24 -32.51 -6.40 10.92
C GLY A 24 -31.86 -7.32 11.97
N LEU A 25 -30.77 -8.00 11.57
CA LEU A 25 -29.88 -8.74 12.45
C LEU A 25 -28.44 -8.22 12.32
N GLU A 26 -27.63 -8.34 13.38
CA GLU A 26 -26.25 -7.84 13.38
C GLU A 26 -25.42 -8.44 12.23
N GLY A 27 -24.60 -7.61 11.58
CA GLY A 27 -23.77 -7.99 10.44
C GLY A 27 -24.50 -8.08 9.08
N LEU A 28 -25.83 -8.25 9.06
CA LEU A 28 -26.59 -8.29 7.80
C LEU A 28 -26.85 -6.88 7.25
N ARG A 29 -26.60 -6.70 5.95
CA ARG A 29 -26.82 -5.44 5.19
C ARG A 29 -26.20 -4.17 5.79
N GLN A 30 -25.29 -4.25 6.77
CA GLN A 30 -24.68 -3.12 7.49
C GLN A 30 -24.21 -1.97 6.59
N LYS A 31 -23.60 -2.29 5.43
CA LYS A 31 -23.18 -1.29 4.42
C LYS A 31 -24.35 -0.49 3.83
N GLY A 32 -25.48 -1.14 3.54
CA GLY A 32 -26.68 -0.50 3.00
C GLY A 32 -27.29 0.48 4.01
N TRP A 33 -27.51 0.02 5.24
CA TRP A 33 -27.99 0.87 6.34
C TRP A 33 -27.05 2.05 6.62
N SER A 34 -25.73 1.84 6.57
CA SER A 34 -24.73 2.92 6.68
C SER A 34 -24.88 3.97 5.58
N VAL A 35 -25.14 3.55 4.33
CA VAL A 35 -25.34 4.45 3.19
C VAL A 35 -26.63 5.24 3.32
N VAL A 36 -27.74 4.62 3.74
CA VAL A 36 -29.02 5.34 3.96
C VAL A 36 -28.86 6.42 5.03
N ASN A 37 -28.26 6.10 6.17
CA ASN A 37 -27.99 7.08 7.24
C ASN A 37 -27.06 8.21 6.75
N LEU A 38 -25.99 7.87 6.01
CA LEU A 38 -25.07 8.86 5.46
C LEU A 38 -25.73 9.77 4.42
N LEU A 39 -26.72 9.28 3.66
CA LEU A 39 -27.53 10.09 2.75
C LEU A 39 -28.46 11.06 3.50
N VAL A 40 -29.11 10.63 4.59
CA VAL A 40 -29.91 11.51 5.47
C VAL A 40 -29.03 12.61 6.06
N ILE A 41 -27.91 12.25 6.68
CA ILE A 41 -26.99 13.22 7.29
C ILE A 41 -26.47 14.19 6.23
N ARG A 42 -26.08 13.70 5.05
CA ARG A 42 -25.63 14.55 3.94
C ARG A 42 -26.72 15.52 3.47
N ARG A 43 -27.98 15.07 3.36
CA ARG A 43 -29.12 15.91 2.99
C ARG A 43 -29.32 17.04 4.00
N GLU A 44 -29.41 16.73 5.28
CA GLU A 44 -29.69 17.74 6.31
C GLU A 44 -28.51 18.70 6.54
N SER A 45 -27.26 18.23 6.42
CA SER A 45 -26.09 19.11 6.38
C SER A 45 -26.08 20.06 5.18
N MET A 46 -26.55 19.61 4.01
CA MET A 46 -26.69 20.43 2.81
C MET A 46 -27.84 21.45 2.93
N ASN A 47 -28.98 21.05 3.51
CA ASN A 47 -30.08 21.97 3.85
C ASN A 47 -29.61 23.10 4.77
N ARG A 48 -28.65 22.82 5.68
CA ARG A 48 -28.01 23.79 6.58
C ARG A 48 -26.76 24.48 6.02
N ASN A 49 -26.41 24.24 4.76
CA ASN A 49 -25.21 24.77 4.08
C ASN A 49 -23.90 24.63 4.91
N THR A 50 -23.82 23.62 5.79
CA THR A 50 -22.71 23.49 6.74
C THR A 50 -21.73 22.42 6.29
N ARG A 51 -20.43 22.75 6.33
CA ARG A 51 -19.36 21.86 5.88
C ARG A 51 -19.09 20.74 6.88
N THR A 52 -19.89 19.68 6.83
CA THR A 52 -19.67 18.47 7.64
C THR A 52 -18.69 17.49 6.97
N THR A 53 -17.86 16.79 7.76
CA THR A 53 -17.22 15.52 7.34
C THR A 53 -17.68 14.38 8.22
N LEU A 54 -17.88 13.20 7.63
CA LEU A 54 -18.55 12.07 8.23
C LEU A 54 -17.63 10.85 8.30
N LEU A 55 -17.71 10.09 9.39
CA LEU A 55 -17.14 8.74 9.52
C LEU A 55 -18.27 7.79 9.93
N ALA A 56 -18.38 6.61 9.33
CA ALA A 56 -19.47 5.68 9.59
C ALA A 56 -19.02 4.22 9.47
N GLN A 57 -19.38 3.39 10.45
CA GLN A 57 -19.06 1.96 10.51
C GLN A 57 -20.29 1.11 10.90
N GLY A 58 -21.47 1.45 10.37
CA GLY A 58 -22.75 0.86 10.79
C GLY A 58 -23.42 1.70 11.88
N ASP A 59 -23.38 1.19 13.11
CA ASP A 59 -23.87 1.85 14.32
C ASP A 59 -23.01 3.07 14.69
N ASN A 60 -21.69 2.90 14.71
CA ASN A 60 -20.71 3.92 15.09
C ASN A 60 -20.60 4.96 13.97
N GLN A 61 -21.25 6.11 14.14
CA GLN A 61 -21.26 7.24 13.22
C GLN A 61 -20.75 8.50 13.92
N VAL A 62 -19.95 9.31 13.22
CA VAL A 62 -19.33 10.52 13.76
C VAL A 62 -19.48 11.67 12.76
N ILE A 63 -19.98 12.80 13.24
CA ILE A 63 -20.38 13.96 12.44
C ILE A 63 -19.55 15.17 12.87
N CYS A 64 -18.61 15.59 12.03
CA CYS A 64 -17.72 16.71 12.33
C CYS A 64 -18.14 17.96 11.53
N GLY A 65 -18.90 18.87 12.14
CA GLY A 65 -19.17 20.19 11.58
C GLY A 65 -17.90 21.06 11.58
N LYS A 66 -17.56 21.68 10.45
CA LYS A 66 -16.34 22.50 10.30
C LYS A 66 -16.67 23.97 10.16
N TYR A 67 -16.48 24.69 11.26
CA TYR A 67 -16.66 26.13 11.37
C TYR A 67 -15.30 26.85 11.35
N LYS A 68 -15.30 28.13 10.99
CA LYS A 68 -14.12 29.00 11.07
C LYS A 68 -14.52 30.36 11.64
N VAL A 69 -14.13 30.61 12.88
CA VAL A 69 -14.29 31.93 13.51
C VAL A 69 -13.40 32.94 12.78
N GLN A 70 -13.86 34.19 12.67
CA GLN A 70 -12.99 35.30 12.25
C GLN A 70 -12.09 35.74 13.41
N LYS A 71 -11.12 36.64 13.19
CA LYS A 71 -10.39 37.26 14.30
C LYS A 71 -11.33 38.25 14.99
N THR A 72 -11.73 37.94 16.22
CA THR A 72 -12.44 38.88 17.10
C THR A 72 -11.45 39.88 17.71
N ARG A 73 -11.99 40.99 18.22
CA ARG A 73 -11.25 42.04 18.95
C ARG A 73 -11.15 41.69 20.43
N ASN A 74 -12.28 41.28 21.01
CA ASN A 74 -12.43 41.08 22.45
C ASN A 74 -12.89 39.63 22.76
N GLU A 75 -12.73 39.19 24.00
CA GLU A 75 -13.19 37.87 24.46
C GLU A 75 -14.72 37.69 24.42
N PRO A 76 -15.57 38.67 24.77
CA PRO A 76 -17.03 38.51 24.64
C PRO A 76 -17.51 38.24 23.21
N GLU A 77 -16.90 38.86 22.20
CA GLU A 77 -17.17 38.56 20.78
C GLU A 77 -16.82 37.11 20.42
N LEU A 78 -15.75 36.57 21.01
CA LEU A 78 -15.33 35.17 20.82
C LEU A 78 -16.31 34.20 21.48
N VAL A 79 -16.75 34.50 22.70
CA VAL A 79 -17.79 33.73 23.42
C VAL A 79 -19.11 33.75 22.65
N GLU A 80 -19.53 34.89 22.12
CA GLU A 80 -20.73 34.99 21.29
C GLU A 80 -20.62 34.17 20.00
N ALA A 81 -19.48 34.26 19.29
CA ALA A 81 -19.24 33.50 18.06
C ALA A 81 -19.18 31.97 18.31
N ILE A 82 -18.59 31.54 19.42
CA ILE A 82 -18.62 30.13 19.88
C ILE A 82 -20.05 29.72 20.22
N GLY A 83 -20.82 30.57 20.91
CA GLY A 83 -22.24 30.37 21.15
C GLY A 83 -23.06 30.20 19.86
N GLY A 84 -22.74 30.98 18.82
CA GLY A 84 -23.30 30.82 17.48
C GLY A 84 -23.01 29.46 16.85
N ILE A 85 -21.77 28.98 16.97
CA ILE A 85 -21.36 27.64 16.50
C ILE A 85 -22.09 26.53 17.26
N ILE A 86 -22.25 26.66 18.58
CA ILE A 86 -22.99 25.69 19.40
C ILE A 86 -24.47 25.65 18.98
N ARG A 87 -25.10 26.81 18.77
CA ARG A 87 -26.48 26.92 18.28
C ARG A 87 -26.66 26.24 16.93
N GLU A 88 -25.76 26.42 15.96
CA GLU A 88 -25.89 25.77 14.66
C GLU A 88 -25.57 24.27 14.70
N ASN A 89 -24.63 23.82 15.55
CA ASN A 89 -24.40 22.40 15.78
C ASN A 89 -25.66 21.71 16.35
N GLN A 90 -26.34 22.36 17.31
CA GLN A 90 -27.62 21.90 17.84
C GLN A 90 -28.77 21.97 16.82
N ASN A 91 -28.73 22.91 15.88
CA ASN A 91 -29.69 22.99 14.76
C ASN A 91 -29.52 21.81 13.80
N ILE A 92 -28.27 21.45 13.47
CA ILE A 92 -27.94 20.32 12.58
C ILE A 92 -28.31 19.00 13.25
N MET A 93 -27.96 18.78 14.52
CA MET A 93 -28.32 17.54 15.22
C MET A 93 -29.83 17.32 15.29
N ARG A 94 -30.63 18.38 15.56
CA ARG A 94 -32.10 18.31 15.53
C ARG A 94 -32.66 18.05 14.13
N ALA A 95 -32.05 18.60 13.07
CA ALA A 95 -32.45 18.33 11.70
C ALA A 95 -32.19 16.86 11.31
N ILE A 96 -31.03 16.32 11.71
CA ILE A 96 -30.65 14.91 11.49
C ILE A 96 -31.57 13.97 12.26
N GLU A 97 -31.84 14.24 13.54
CA GLU A 97 -32.78 13.49 14.38
C GLU A 97 -34.20 13.46 13.78
N GLY A 98 -34.72 14.62 13.35
CA GLY A 98 -35.98 14.69 12.61
C GLY A 98 -35.92 14.09 11.20
N GLY A 99 -34.73 13.79 10.68
CA GLY A 99 -34.50 13.06 9.43
C GLY A 99 -34.48 11.55 9.64
N THR A 100 -33.83 11.05 10.69
CA THR A 100 -33.78 9.62 11.03
C THR A 100 -35.10 9.13 11.62
N GLN A 101 -35.81 9.95 12.40
CA GLN A 101 -37.14 9.62 12.92
C GLN A 101 -38.16 9.34 11.80
N LYS A 102 -38.05 10.04 10.66
CA LYS A 102 -38.86 9.77 9.45
C LYS A 102 -38.57 8.41 8.78
N LEU A 103 -37.47 7.75 9.15
CA LEU A 103 -37.13 6.38 8.75
C LEU A 103 -37.39 5.36 9.88
N GLY A 104 -38.04 5.77 10.98
CA GLY A 104 -38.20 4.93 12.18
C GLY A 104 -36.92 4.75 13.01
N LEU A 105 -35.85 5.49 12.71
CA LEU A 105 -34.55 5.37 13.37
C LEU A 105 -34.41 6.41 14.49
N ILE A 106 -34.56 5.94 15.73
CA ILE A 106 -34.43 6.73 16.96
C ILE A 106 -32.94 6.89 17.32
N ILE A 107 -32.51 8.11 17.62
CA ILE A 107 -31.16 8.40 18.14
C ILE A 107 -31.26 8.54 19.66
N ASN A 108 -30.48 7.76 20.42
CA ASN A 108 -30.39 7.98 21.86
C ASN A 108 -29.51 9.22 22.15
N ARG A 109 -30.12 10.26 22.74
CA ARG A 109 -29.42 11.49 23.13
C ARG A 109 -28.40 11.25 24.24
N ASP A 110 -28.68 10.34 25.16
CA ASP A 110 -27.82 10.08 26.34
C ASP A 110 -26.51 9.36 25.95
N GLU A 111 -26.51 8.67 24.80
CA GLU A 111 -25.32 8.07 24.19
C GLU A 111 -24.60 9.02 23.19
N THR A 112 -25.19 10.19 22.88
CA THR A 112 -24.68 11.10 21.85
C THR A 112 -23.61 12.04 22.40
N LEU A 113 -22.35 11.63 22.28
CA LEU A 113 -21.19 12.44 22.65
C LEU A 113 -20.98 13.65 21.72
N GLN A 114 -20.88 14.86 22.30
CA GLN A 114 -20.49 16.09 21.60
C GLN A 114 -19.20 16.67 22.20
N SER A 115 -18.24 17.06 21.37
CA SER A 115 -17.01 17.75 21.78
C SER A 115 -16.33 18.44 20.59
N ALA A 116 -15.54 19.49 20.86
CA ALA A 116 -14.66 20.12 19.88
C ALA A 116 -13.22 19.53 19.91
N ASP A 117 -12.78 19.06 21.09
CA ASP A 117 -11.41 18.61 21.36
C ASP A 117 -11.25 17.08 21.32
N PHE A 118 -12.35 16.32 21.37
CA PHE A 118 -12.34 14.87 21.54
C PHE A 118 -13.25 14.16 20.54
N LEU A 119 -12.78 13.03 20.01
CA LEU A 119 -13.49 12.21 19.03
C LEU A 119 -13.20 10.73 19.29
N VAL A 120 -14.20 9.87 19.18
CA VAL A 120 -14.03 8.41 19.26
C VAL A 120 -14.54 7.76 17.99
N TYR A 121 -13.74 6.89 17.38
CA TYR A 121 -14.14 6.11 16.22
C TYR A 121 -13.64 4.67 16.34
N GLY A 122 -14.52 3.67 16.20
CA GLY A 122 -14.14 2.25 16.30
C GLY A 122 -13.49 1.85 17.63
N LYS A 123 -13.83 2.55 18.73
CA LYS A 123 -13.20 2.44 20.05
C LYS A 123 -11.70 2.85 20.06
N VAL A 124 -11.29 3.73 19.14
CA VAL A 124 -10.01 4.46 19.15
C VAL A 124 -10.29 5.93 19.50
N PRO A 125 -9.74 6.45 20.62
CA PRO A 125 -9.85 7.86 20.97
C PRO A 125 -8.85 8.73 20.19
N ILE A 126 -9.32 9.91 19.79
CA ILE A 126 -8.53 11.00 19.22
C ILE A 126 -8.77 12.23 20.11
N TYR A 127 -7.70 12.77 20.68
CA TYR A 127 -7.75 13.90 21.61
C TYR A 127 -6.83 15.01 21.13
N ARG A 128 -7.38 16.22 20.91
CA ARG A 128 -6.69 17.37 20.32
C ARG A 128 -5.94 17.02 19.02
N GLY A 129 -6.61 16.24 18.15
CA GLY A 129 -6.04 15.71 16.91
C GLY A 129 -5.02 14.55 17.07
N SER A 130 -4.53 14.28 18.27
CA SER A 130 -3.61 13.18 18.56
C SER A 130 -4.37 11.86 18.69
N ILE A 131 -4.05 10.89 17.82
CA ILE A 131 -4.60 9.53 17.89
C ILE A 131 -3.93 8.79 19.06
N ARG A 132 -4.72 8.23 19.98
CA ARG A 132 -4.23 7.54 21.18
C ARG A 132 -4.57 6.04 21.17
N GLY A 133 -3.54 5.21 21.38
CA GLY A 133 -3.67 3.77 21.46
C GLY A 133 -4.15 3.29 22.83
N LEU A 134 -5.09 2.34 22.86
CA LEU A 134 -5.46 1.64 24.09
C LEU A 134 -4.42 0.56 24.41
N GLU A 135 -3.28 0.96 24.98
CA GLU A 135 -2.14 0.08 25.24
C GLU A 135 -2.47 -1.12 26.13
N THR A 136 -3.16 -0.89 27.25
CA THR A 136 -3.56 -1.94 28.20
C THR A 136 -4.37 -3.05 27.52
N LYS A 137 -5.24 -2.70 26.56
CA LYS A 137 -6.04 -3.63 25.75
C LYS A 137 -5.23 -4.44 24.73
N ARG A 138 -3.99 -4.03 24.43
CA ARG A 138 -3.01 -4.79 23.62
C ARG A 138 -2.14 -5.66 24.52
N TRP A 139 -1.60 -5.10 25.59
CA TRP A 139 -0.75 -5.82 26.54
C TRP A 139 -1.52 -6.94 27.26
N SER A 140 -2.82 -6.80 27.52
CA SER A 140 -3.67 -7.87 28.07
C SER A 140 -3.94 -9.05 27.11
N ARG A 141 -3.54 -8.96 25.84
CA ARG A 141 -3.77 -10.00 24.80
C ARG A 141 -2.49 -10.72 24.36
N VAL A 142 -1.37 -10.43 25.01
CA VAL A 142 -0.01 -10.88 24.67
C VAL A 142 0.13 -12.40 24.63
N THR A 143 -0.39 -13.11 25.63
CA THR A 143 -0.39 -14.58 25.70
C THR A 143 -1.65 -15.22 25.11
N CYS A 144 -2.64 -14.41 24.70
CA CYS A 144 -3.87 -14.89 24.09
C CYS A 144 -3.64 -15.22 22.61
N VAL A 145 -3.45 -16.51 22.31
CA VAL A 145 -3.53 -17.04 20.94
C VAL A 145 -4.97 -16.98 20.40
N THR A 146 -5.14 -17.03 19.09
CA THR A 146 -6.48 -17.05 18.49
C THR A 146 -7.15 -18.42 18.65
N ASN A 147 -8.48 -18.47 18.62
CA ASN A 147 -9.28 -19.65 19.00
C ASN A 147 -8.96 -20.94 18.21
N ASP A 148 -8.29 -20.85 17.06
CA ASP A 148 -7.93 -21.99 16.19
C ASP A 148 -6.42 -22.31 16.21
N GLN A 149 -5.66 -21.71 17.14
CA GLN A 149 -4.21 -21.84 17.27
C GLN A 149 -3.82 -22.43 18.63
N LEU A 150 -2.94 -23.43 18.61
CA LEU A 150 -2.28 -23.91 19.83
C LEU A 150 -1.20 -22.91 20.26
N PRO A 151 -0.96 -22.72 21.58
CA PRO A 151 0.23 -22.04 22.08
C PRO A 151 1.50 -22.80 21.67
N THR A 152 2.24 -22.19 20.74
CA THR A 152 3.58 -22.58 20.30
C THR A 152 4.51 -21.39 20.49
N LEU A 153 5.83 -21.61 20.50
CA LEU A 153 6.82 -20.54 20.54
C LEU A 153 6.59 -19.54 19.40
N ALA A 154 6.29 -20.02 18.20
CA ALA A 154 6.00 -19.17 17.04
C ALA A 154 4.70 -18.37 17.19
N ASN A 155 3.58 -19.00 17.58
CA ASN A 155 2.28 -18.34 17.69
C ASN A 155 2.27 -17.32 18.82
N THR A 156 2.80 -17.69 19.99
CA THR A 156 2.88 -16.80 21.16
C THR A 156 3.75 -15.60 20.83
N MET A 157 5.01 -15.79 20.41
CA MET A 157 5.91 -14.66 20.09
C MET A 157 5.37 -13.76 18.96
N SER A 158 4.62 -14.32 18.00
CA SER A 158 3.90 -13.53 16.98
C SER A 158 2.78 -12.67 17.59
N SER A 159 2.02 -13.17 18.58
CA SER A 159 1.03 -12.37 19.32
C SER A 159 1.70 -11.25 20.13
N ILE A 160 2.80 -11.53 20.82
CA ILE A 160 3.56 -10.52 21.58
C ILE A 160 4.07 -9.42 20.63
N SER A 161 4.72 -9.83 19.53
CA SER A 161 5.31 -8.90 18.55
C SER A 161 4.25 -8.07 17.80
N SER A 162 3.11 -8.67 17.43
CA SER A 162 2.04 -7.94 16.72
C SER A 162 1.28 -6.98 17.63
N ASN A 163 1.05 -7.31 18.90
CA ASN A 163 0.50 -6.36 19.88
C ASN A 163 1.49 -5.23 20.15
N ALA A 164 2.78 -5.53 20.38
CA ALA A 164 3.79 -4.52 20.66
C ALA A 164 4.02 -3.53 19.49
N LEU A 165 4.10 -4.03 18.25
CA LEU A 165 4.17 -3.19 17.05
C LEU A 165 2.90 -2.36 16.85
N THR A 166 1.74 -2.85 17.30
CA THR A 166 0.48 -2.08 17.28
C THR A 166 0.48 -0.99 18.35
N VAL A 167 1.12 -1.21 19.49
CA VAL A 167 1.33 -0.17 20.51
C VAL A 167 2.26 0.92 19.98
N ALA A 168 3.45 0.55 19.46
CA ALA A 168 4.39 1.50 18.86
C ALA A 168 3.73 2.41 17.81
N HIS A 169 2.93 1.83 16.91
CA HIS A 169 2.23 2.57 15.85
C HIS A 169 1.23 3.63 16.35
N PHE A 170 0.71 3.51 17.57
CA PHE A 170 -0.15 4.53 18.19
C PHE A 170 0.54 5.33 19.32
N ALA A 171 1.78 4.99 19.67
CA ALA A 171 2.58 5.69 20.68
C ALA A 171 3.36 6.86 20.05
N ASN A 172 3.71 7.85 20.88
CA ASN A 172 4.57 8.96 20.47
C ASN A 172 6.06 8.58 20.48
N SER A 173 6.44 7.53 21.20
CA SER A 173 7.79 6.94 21.18
C SER A 173 7.68 5.42 21.07
N SER A 174 8.56 4.83 20.27
CA SER A 174 8.68 3.38 20.08
C SER A 174 9.40 2.69 21.25
N LEU A 175 10.19 3.44 22.03
CA LEU A 175 11.08 2.90 23.07
C LEU A 175 10.34 2.09 24.15
N ASN A 176 9.21 2.60 24.65
CA ASN A 176 8.41 1.88 25.65
C ASN A 176 7.86 0.55 25.10
N ALA A 177 7.44 0.52 23.83
CA ALA A 177 6.98 -0.70 23.17
C ALA A 177 8.12 -1.72 22.97
N MET A 178 9.35 -1.25 22.73
CA MET A 178 10.56 -2.09 22.65
C MET A 178 10.91 -2.71 24.01
N ILE A 179 10.85 -1.92 25.09
CA ILE A 179 11.09 -2.38 26.47
C ILE A 179 10.02 -3.41 26.88
N HIS A 180 8.74 -3.10 26.67
CA HIS A 180 7.63 -4.02 26.95
C HIS A 180 7.71 -5.30 26.09
N TYR A 181 8.12 -5.21 24.82
CA TYR A 181 8.33 -6.41 23.97
C TYR A 181 9.41 -7.33 24.54
N ASN A 182 10.53 -6.79 25.02
CA ASN A 182 11.58 -7.59 25.65
C ASN A 182 11.10 -8.24 26.98
N PHE A 183 10.44 -7.47 27.84
CA PHE A 183 9.92 -7.98 29.12
C PHE A 183 8.83 -9.04 28.93
N LEU A 184 7.77 -8.71 28.19
CA LEU A 184 6.63 -9.60 27.97
C LEU A 184 7.00 -10.78 27.06
N GLY A 185 7.96 -10.60 26.15
CA GLY A 185 8.57 -11.69 25.40
C GLY A 185 9.28 -12.71 26.30
N ASN A 186 10.06 -12.25 27.28
CA ASN A 186 10.66 -13.14 28.29
C ASN A 186 9.59 -13.86 29.11
N PHE A 187 8.55 -13.16 29.53
CA PHE A 187 7.41 -13.74 30.27
C PHE A 187 6.71 -14.84 29.48
N GLY A 188 6.32 -14.58 28.22
CA GLY A 188 5.67 -15.56 27.34
C GLY A 188 6.56 -16.77 27.00
N ARG A 189 7.87 -16.54 26.80
CA ARG A 189 8.86 -17.62 26.61
C ARG A 189 8.97 -18.51 27.86
N ILE A 190 9.07 -17.90 29.05
CA ILE A 190 9.18 -18.64 30.32
C ILE A 190 7.92 -19.49 30.59
N ILE A 191 6.72 -18.97 30.30
CA ILE A 191 5.47 -19.74 30.43
C ILE A 191 5.49 -20.99 29.54
N LEU A 192 5.91 -20.88 28.28
CA LEU A 192 6.05 -22.03 27.38
C LEU A 192 7.17 -23.00 27.82
N GLU A 193 8.24 -22.50 28.46
CA GLU A 193 9.32 -23.31 29.03
C GLU A 193 8.92 -24.03 30.33
N ILE A 194 7.86 -23.61 31.01
CA ILE A 194 7.21 -24.34 32.10
C ILE A 194 6.32 -25.45 31.53
N HIS A 195 5.47 -25.14 30.56
CA HIS A 195 4.69 -26.14 29.82
C HIS A 195 4.38 -25.67 28.40
N ASN A 196 4.71 -26.51 27.40
CA ASN A 196 4.39 -26.24 26.01
C ASN A 196 3.23 -27.18 25.56
N PRO A 197 2.00 -26.65 25.32
CA PRO A 197 0.84 -27.47 24.96
C PRO A 197 1.01 -28.25 23.64
N ALA A 198 1.79 -27.75 22.69
CA ALA A 198 2.07 -28.44 21.44
C ALA A 198 2.95 -29.68 21.65
N ILE A 199 3.92 -29.61 22.57
CA ILE A 199 4.78 -30.74 22.98
C ILE A 199 4.11 -31.63 24.04
N LYS A 200 3.06 -31.12 24.73
CA LYS A 200 2.35 -31.75 25.86
C LYS A 200 3.24 -32.05 27.06
N SER A 201 4.32 -31.28 27.23
CA SER A 201 5.34 -31.52 28.25
C SER A 201 6.12 -30.24 28.55
N GLN A 202 6.91 -30.27 29.62
CA GLN A 202 7.91 -29.22 29.84
C GLN A 202 9.05 -29.40 28.82
N ILE A 203 9.44 -28.30 28.16
CA ILE A 203 10.41 -28.31 27.04
C ILE A 203 11.73 -29.01 27.43
N LYS A 204 12.19 -28.82 28.67
CA LYS A 204 13.45 -29.40 29.19
C LYS A 204 13.55 -30.94 29.08
N TYR A 205 12.43 -31.66 29.08
CA TYR A 205 12.40 -33.14 29.03
C TYR A 205 12.41 -33.72 27.60
N LYS A 206 12.34 -32.87 26.56
CA LYS A 206 12.22 -33.30 25.15
C LYS A 206 13.31 -32.75 24.24
N ILE A 207 14.29 -32.02 24.78
CA ILE A 207 15.40 -31.42 24.03
C ILE A 207 16.73 -32.02 24.50
N LYS A 208 17.62 -32.32 23.54
CA LYS A 208 18.91 -33.00 23.75
C LYS A 208 19.89 -32.25 24.68
N HIS A 209 19.77 -30.92 24.75
CA HIS A 209 20.65 -30.05 25.53
C HIS A 209 19.85 -29.01 26.34
N PRO A 210 19.19 -29.40 27.44
CA PRO A 210 18.26 -28.53 28.16
C PRO A 210 18.94 -27.27 28.76
N GLN A 211 20.22 -27.35 29.14
CA GLN A 211 20.96 -26.19 29.66
C GLN A 211 21.05 -25.02 28.66
N LYS A 212 20.98 -25.28 27.34
CA LYS A 212 21.07 -24.23 26.31
C LYS A 212 19.87 -23.28 26.31
N LEU A 213 18.73 -23.68 26.88
CA LEU A 213 17.55 -22.82 27.10
C LEU A 213 17.86 -21.63 28.04
N LEU A 214 18.87 -21.75 28.90
CA LEU A 214 19.31 -20.69 29.81
C LEU A 214 20.31 -19.72 29.17
N SER A 215 20.89 -20.05 28.01
CA SER A 215 21.90 -19.23 27.32
C SER A 215 21.36 -17.86 26.87
N LYS A 216 22.23 -16.86 26.77
CA LYS A 216 21.86 -15.49 26.34
C LYS A 216 21.56 -15.48 24.83
N GLU A 217 22.23 -16.35 24.10
CA GLU A 217 22.15 -16.60 22.67
C GLU A 217 20.79 -17.18 22.29
N TYR A 218 20.36 -18.28 22.92
CA TYR A 218 19.02 -18.85 22.69
C TYR A 218 17.92 -17.85 23.03
N LYS A 219 18.05 -17.13 24.16
CA LYS A 219 17.11 -16.07 24.55
C LYS A 219 17.01 -14.99 23.48
N ALA A 220 18.13 -14.46 23.00
CA ALA A 220 18.16 -13.46 21.93
C ALA A 220 17.55 -13.99 20.61
N LEU A 221 17.84 -15.23 20.24
CA LEU A 221 17.29 -15.87 19.04
C LEU A 221 15.78 -16.12 19.11
N ALA A 222 15.22 -16.38 20.30
CA ALA A 222 13.78 -16.50 20.50
C ALA A 222 13.01 -15.18 20.22
N TYR A 223 13.65 -14.02 20.40
CA TYR A 223 13.10 -12.71 19.95
C TYR A 223 13.33 -12.43 18.46
N GLY A 224 14.24 -13.17 17.82
CA GLY A 224 14.74 -12.94 16.47
C GLY A 224 13.71 -13.12 15.34
N SER A 225 12.45 -13.44 15.65
CA SER A 225 11.37 -13.49 14.68
C SER A 225 11.10 -12.14 14.00
N ARG A 226 11.44 -11.00 14.66
CA ARG A 226 11.47 -9.65 14.06
C ARG A 226 12.62 -8.79 14.64
N PRO A 227 13.58 -8.32 13.83
CA PRO A 227 14.68 -7.48 14.29
C PRO A 227 14.26 -6.01 14.52
N MET A 228 15.04 -5.27 15.31
CA MET A 228 14.71 -3.90 15.74
C MET A 228 14.38 -2.87 14.64
N PRO A 229 14.89 -2.91 13.40
CA PRO A 229 14.51 -1.92 12.38
C PRO A 229 13.00 -1.84 12.07
N TRP A 230 12.22 -2.88 12.44
CA TRP A 230 10.76 -2.90 12.32
C TRP A 230 10.04 -1.90 13.26
N TRP A 231 10.73 -1.35 14.27
CA TRP A 231 10.18 -0.30 15.14
C TRP A 231 10.18 1.09 14.49
N SER A 232 10.99 1.31 13.45
CA SER A 232 11.07 2.58 12.70
C SER A 232 10.25 2.54 11.41
N LEU A 233 10.18 1.39 10.74
CA LEU A 233 9.50 1.20 9.46
C LEU A 233 8.62 -0.06 9.48
N ARG A 234 7.33 0.11 9.14
CA ARG A 234 6.39 -1.00 8.96
C ARG A 234 6.32 -1.38 7.48
N ASN A 235 6.26 -2.69 7.18
CA ASN A 235 6.31 -3.26 5.82
C ASN A 235 7.61 -2.92 5.05
N VAL A 236 8.77 -3.21 5.66
CA VAL A 236 10.07 -3.11 4.99
C VAL A 236 10.22 -4.22 3.94
N PHE A 237 10.65 -3.84 2.73
CA PHE A 237 10.73 -4.71 1.54
C PHE A 237 11.75 -5.87 1.58
N ASN A 238 12.59 -5.97 2.61
CA ASN A 238 13.68 -6.95 2.67
C ASN A 238 14.08 -7.26 4.13
N PRO A 239 13.54 -8.30 4.78
CA PRO A 239 13.84 -8.58 6.19
C PRO A 239 15.30 -8.94 6.47
N ILE A 240 16.08 -9.31 5.45
CA ILE A 240 17.45 -9.84 5.58
C ILE A 240 18.53 -8.74 5.68
N SER A 241 18.32 -7.56 5.09
CA SER A 241 19.32 -6.46 5.05
C SER A 241 19.41 -5.65 6.36
N HIS A 242 19.32 -6.31 7.52
CA HIS A 242 19.17 -5.67 8.84
C HIS A 242 20.18 -6.10 9.90
N GLN A 243 21.01 -7.11 9.63
CA GLN A 243 21.85 -7.73 10.67
C GLN A 243 23.08 -6.89 11.05
N ARG A 244 23.46 -5.87 10.26
CA ARG A 244 24.47 -4.88 10.64
C ARG A 244 23.85 -3.80 11.52
N ILE A 245 23.79 -4.05 12.83
CA ILE A 245 23.51 -3.01 13.84
C ILE A 245 24.77 -2.11 13.94
N SER A 246 24.85 -1.11 13.07
CA SER A 246 25.99 -0.19 12.99
C SER A 246 25.88 0.88 14.09
N GLY A 247 26.67 0.75 15.17
CA GLY A 247 26.85 1.83 16.16
C GLY A 247 26.89 1.44 17.64
N SER A 248 26.64 0.17 18.04
CA SER A 248 26.63 -0.21 19.47
C SER A 248 26.99 -1.66 19.81
N ILE A 249 27.54 -2.43 18.85
CA ILE A 249 28.08 -3.78 19.12
C ILE A 249 29.54 -3.71 19.60
N ASP A 250 30.22 -2.58 19.38
CA ASP A 250 31.57 -2.31 19.87
C ASP A 250 31.64 -2.50 21.40
N GLY A 251 32.45 -3.46 21.83
CA GLY A 251 32.59 -3.87 23.23
C GLY A 251 31.78 -5.09 23.70
N LYS A 252 30.97 -5.76 22.85
CA LYS A 252 30.19 -6.96 23.27
C LYS A 252 30.33 -8.15 22.31
N PRO A 253 31.34 -9.04 22.51
CA PRO A 253 31.65 -10.12 21.55
C PRO A 253 30.54 -11.15 21.36
N VAL A 254 29.68 -11.37 22.37
CA VAL A 254 28.51 -12.28 22.26
C VAL A 254 27.52 -11.78 21.21
N LEU A 255 27.29 -10.47 21.11
CA LEU A 255 26.38 -9.90 20.12
C LEU A 255 26.97 -9.95 18.71
N LEU A 256 28.28 -9.70 18.57
CA LEU A 256 28.99 -9.84 17.30
C LEU A 256 28.95 -11.29 16.78
N LYS A 257 29.23 -12.27 17.65
CA LYS A 257 29.11 -13.71 17.34
C LYS A 257 27.70 -14.05 16.85
N LEU A 258 26.66 -13.56 17.53
CA LEU A 258 25.27 -13.83 17.15
C LEU A 258 24.85 -13.17 15.83
N ALA A 259 25.32 -11.94 15.56
CA ALA A 259 25.10 -11.27 14.28
C ALA A 259 25.74 -12.04 13.12
N ILE A 260 26.97 -12.52 13.30
CA ILE A 260 27.69 -13.35 12.31
C ILE A 260 26.96 -14.70 12.11
N GLN A 261 26.58 -15.39 13.18
CA GLN A 261 25.85 -16.67 13.12
C GLN A 261 24.49 -16.56 12.42
N THR A 262 23.75 -15.47 12.64
CA THR A 262 22.47 -15.24 11.96
C THR A 262 22.63 -14.77 10.52
N GLY A 263 23.75 -14.14 10.16
CA GLY A 263 24.14 -13.78 8.78
C GLY A 263 24.67 -14.94 7.93
N ALA A 264 24.79 -16.14 8.50
CA ALA A 264 25.14 -17.38 7.82
C ALA A 264 24.08 -18.48 8.07
N PRO A 265 22.85 -18.32 7.53
CA PRO A 265 21.86 -19.39 7.53
C PRO A 265 22.37 -20.61 6.74
N VAL A 266 21.87 -21.80 7.08
CA VAL A 266 22.06 -23.01 6.27
C VAL A 266 20.90 -23.12 5.29
N PHE A 267 21.21 -23.37 4.02
CA PHE A 267 20.23 -23.49 2.96
C PHE A 267 19.70 -24.93 2.82
N SER A 268 18.50 -25.07 2.29
CA SER A 268 17.90 -26.34 1.90
C SER A 268 18.15 -26.64 0.42
N SER A 269 17.80 -27.84 -0.04
CA SER A 269 17.91 -28.22 -1.45
C SER A 269 16.85 -27.50 -2.33
N LEU A 270 17.15 -27.38 -3.62
CA LEU A 270 16.33 -26.64 -4.59
C LEU A 270 15.18 -27.47 -5.16
N THR A 271 14.19 -27.78 -4.32
CA THR A 271 12.97 -28.50 -4.70
C THR A 271 11.91 -27.59 -5.33
N THR A 272 10.97 -28.16 -6.08
CA THR A 272 9.81 -27.43 -6.63
C THR A 272 8.91 -26.85 -5.51
N GLU A 273 8.84 -27.50 -4.35
CA GLU A 273 8.14 -26.98 -3.17
C GLU A 273 8.84 -25.74 -2.59
N ALA A 274 10.18 -25.68 -2.61
CA ALA A 274 10.92 -24.47 -2.24
C ALA A 274 10.64 -23.33 -3.24
N PHE A 275 10.61 -23.62 -4.54
CA PHE A 275 10.28 -22.62 -5.56
C PHE A 275 8.85 -22.06 -5.39
N ARG A 276 7.86 -22.89 -5.05
CA ARG A 276 6.50 -22.40 -4.71
C ARG A 276 6.51 -21.40 -3.54
N LYS A 277 7.35 -21.61 -2.51
CA LYS A 277 7.48 -20.66 -1.39
C LYS A 277 8.07 -19.31 -1.81
N LEU A 278 8.93 -19.27 -2.84
CA LEU A 278 9.44 -18.03 -3.45
C LEU A 278 8.36 -17.29 -4.26
N LEU A 279 7.39 -18.00 -4.82
CA LEU A 279 6.21 -17.37 -5.46
C LEU A 279 5.17 -16.91 -4.44
N GLU A 280 5.10 -17.55 -3.27
CA GLU A 280 4.25 -17.13 -2.15
C GLU A 280 4.80 -15.87 -1.44
N ASP A 281 6.11 -15.82 -1.15
CA ASP A 281 6.85 -14.63 -0.69
C ASP A 281 8.10 -14.36 -1.56
N PRO A 282 8.07 -13.35 -2.46
CA PRO A 282 9.16 -13.03 -3.38
C PRO A 282 10.41 -12.42 -2.70
N SER A 283 10.41 -12.24 -1.38
CA SER A 283 11.54 -11.71 -0.61
C SER A 283 12.34 -12.76 0.17
N CYS A 284 11.91 -14.03 0.19
CA CYS A 284 12.40 -15.05 1.12
C CYS A 284 13.75 -15.72 0.72
N LEU A 285 14.22 -16.61 1.60
CA LEU A 285 15.39 -17.49 1.43
C LEU A 285 14.98 -18.94 1.70
N ASN A 286 15.58 -19.89 0.95
CA ASN A 286 15.40 -21.33 1.10
C ASN A 286 16.21 -21.87 2.29
N ILE A 287 15.84 -21.50 3.51
CA ILE A 287 16.53 -21.89 4.75
C ILE A 287 16.11 -23.30 5.19
N SER A 288 17.05 -24.10 5.71
CA SER A 288 16.77 -25.39 6.34
C SER A 288 16.06 -25.22 7.71
N GLY A 289 14.79 -24.80 7.68
CA GLY A 289 13.98 -24.51 8.88
C GLY A 289 12.92 -25.57 9.19
N GLY A 290 12.37 -25.52 10.42
CA GLY A 290 11.18 -26.27 10.78
C GLY A 290 9.95 -25.77 10.01
N VAL A 291 9.11 -26.70 9.54
CA VAL A 291 7.96 -26.37 8.67
C VAL A 291 6.82 -25.75 9.49
N ASN A 292 6.19 -24.69 8.98
CA ASN A 292 5.04 -24.05 9.64
C ASN A 292 3.84 -25.02 9.72
N PRO A 293 3.30 -25.34 10.93
CA PRO A 293 2.15 -26.22 11.09
C PRO A 293 0.94 -25.82 10.25
N LEU A 294 0.68 -24.50 10.11
CA LEU A 294 -0.47 -24.00 9.37
C LEU A 294 -0.32 -24.24 7.86
N SER A 295 0.90 -24.16 7.33
CA SER A 295 1.18 -24.48 5.93
C SER A 295 1.06 -25.99 5.66
N MET A 296 1.53 -26.84 6.59
CA MET A 296 1.36 -28.29 6.46
C MET A 296 -0.11 -28.71 6.54
N ILE A 297 -0.88 -28.16 7.49
CA ILE A 297 -2.32 -28.43 7.60
C ILE A 297 -3.05 -28.01 6.32
N LYS A 298 -2.68 -26.87 5.70
CA LYS A 298 -3.24 -26.44 4.40
C LYS A 298 -2.93 -27.42 3.28
N GLU A 299 -1.69 -27.90 3.15
CA GLU A 299 -1.32 -28.83 2.09
C GLU A 299 -1.94 -30.22 2.31
N GLU A 300 -1.98 -30.75 3.54
CA GLU A 300 -2.68 -32.01 3.84
C GLU A 300 -4.19 -31.92 3.51
N ILE A 301 -4.83 -30.77 3.79
CA ILE A 301 -6.22 -30.52 3.37
C ILE A 301 -6.34 -30.41 1.85
N LYS A 302 -5.39 -29.75 1.15
CA LYS A 302 -5.36 -29.69 -0.32
C LYS A 302 -5.29 -31.10 -0.92
N GLN A 303 -4.37 -31.94 -0.44
CA GLN A 303 -4.22 -33.31 -0.93
C GLN A 303 -5.48 -34.15 -0.62
N SER A 304 -6.08 -34.00 0.57
CA SER A 304 -7.35 -34.66 0.89
C SER A 304 -8.52 -34.21 0.00
N LEU A 305 -8.58 -32.92 -0.38
CA LEU A 305 -9.60 -32.39 -1.30
C LEU A 305 -9.39 -32.87 -2.75
N ILE A 306 -8.14 -33.01 -3.19
CA ILE A 306 -7.81 -33.58 -4.51
C ILE A 306 -8.22 -35.05 -4.57
N ASN A 307 -7.84 -35.85 -3.57
CA ASN A 307 -8.17 -37.28 -3.49
C ASN A 307 -9.68 -37.52 -3.44
N ASN A 308 -10.41 -36.78 -2.59
CA ASN A 308 -11.86 -36.89 -2.45
C ASN A 308 -12.65 -36.06 -3.49
N SER A 309 -12.02 -35.55 -4.55
CA SER A 309 -12.69 -34.71 -5.57
C SER A 309 -13.83 -35.42 -6.31
N GLY A 310 -13.91 -36.76 -6.24
CA GLY A 310 -15.07 -37.54 -6.68
C GLY A 310 -16.37 -37.22 -5.91
N GLU A 311 -16.28 -37.05 -4.60
CA GLU A 311 -17.41 -36.90 -3.67
C GLU A 311 -18.01 -35.47 -3.65
N ILE A 312 -17.33 -34.51 -4.29
CA ILE A 312 -17.73 -33.10 -4.26
C ILE A 312 -18.84 -32.84 -5.28
N ASN A 313 -20.08 -32.71 -4.79
CA ASN A 313 -21.27 -32.38 -5.60
C ASN A 313 -21.18 -31.03 -6.33
N ASN A 314 -20.31 -30.11 -5.87
CA ASN A 314 -20.09 -28.83 -6.55
C ASN A 314 -19.15 -29.02 -7.75
N ASN A 315 -19.73 -29.02 -8.96
CA ASN A 315 -19.00 -29.20 -10.22
C ASN A 315 -17.88 -28.17 -10.45
N ILE A 316 -18.02 -26.93 -9.97
CA ILE A 316 -17.00 -25.88 -10.09
C ILE A 316 -15.78 -26.22 -9.23
N MET A 317 -15.99 -26.66 -7.99
CA MET A 317 -14.90 -27.12 -7.13
C MET A 317 -14.24 -28.39 -7.67
N LYS A 318 -15.03 -29.28 -8.28
CA LYS A 318 -14.56 -30.53 -8.89
C LYS A 318 -13.68 -30.28 -10.12
N SER A 319 -14.03 -29.32 -10.99
CA SER A 319 -13.18 -28.91 -12.11
C SER A 319 -11.94 -28.14 -11.65
N ALA A 320 -12.07 -27.24 -10.67
CA ALA A 320 -10.97 -26.49 -10.09
C ALA A 320 -9.90 -27.41 -9.46
N LEU A 321 -10.29 -28.39 -8.63
CA LEU A 321 -9.36 -29.34 -8.00
C LEU A 321 -8.68 -30.26 -9.02
N ARG A 322 -9.40 -30.67 -10.08
CA ARG A 322 -8.81 -31.41 -11.20
C ARG A 322 -7.77 -30.58 -11.95
N TYR A 323 -8.09 -29.32 -12.29
CA TYR A 323 -7.16 -28.42 -12.97
C TYR A 323 -5.88 -28.18 -12.13
N LEU A 324 -6.06 -27.92 -10.83
CA LEU A 324 -4.96 -27.75 -9.87
C LEU A 324 -3.98 -28.95 -9.91
N ASN A 325 -4.50 -30.18 -9.88
CA ASN A 325 -3.68 -31.38 -9.87
C ASN A 325 -2.89 -31.61 -11.17
N HIS A 326 -3.44 -31.27 -12.34
CA HIS A 326 -2.78 -31.49 -13.64
C HIS A 326 -1.82 -30.36 -14.02
N ASN A 327 -2.13 -29.11 -13.66
CA ASN A 327 -1.43 -27.94 -14.21
C ASN A 327 -0.50 -27.21 -13.23
N GLU A 328 -0.56 -27.48 -11.92
CA GLU A 328 0.34 -26.83 -10.95
C GLU A 328 1.83 -27.09 -11.28
N GLY A 329 2.21 -28.33 -11.58
CA GLY A 329 3.58 -28.66 -12.00
C GLY A 329 4.00 -27.96 -13.31
N ARG A 330 3.15 -28.03 -14.35
CA ARG A 330 3.41 -27.44 -15.67
C ARG A 330 3.63 -25.93 -15.61
N VAL A 331 2.81 -25.21 -14.83
CA VAL A 331 2.96 -23.76 -14.64
C VAL A 331 4.21 -23.43 -13.83
N LEU A 332 4.52 -24.18 -12.77
CA LEU A 332 5.73 -23.96 -11.96
C LEU A 332 7.01 -24.17 -12.78
N ASP A 333 7.08 -25.21 -13.61
CA ASP A 333 8.22 -25.47 -14.48
C ASP A 333 8.33 -24.50 -15.67
N TYR A 334 7.23 -23.89 -16.10
CA TYR A 334 7.27 -22.74 -17.02
C TYR A 334 7.83 -21.49 -16.31
N LEU A 335 7.31 -21.13 -15.14
CA LEU A 335 7.77 -19.98 -14.37
C LEU A 335 9.25 -20.08 -13.99
N ARG A 336 9.75 -21.29 -13.69
CA ARG A 336 11.17 -21.58 -13.43
C ARG A 336 12.07 -21.43 -14.67
N SER A 337 11.50 -21.47 -15.88
CA SER A 337 12.24 -21.31 -17.15
C SER A 337 12.47 -19.85 -17.57
N ILE A 338 11.79 -18.90 -16.95
CA ILE A 338 11.93 -17.47 -17.25
C ILE A 338 13.24 -16.94 -16.64
N LYS A 339 14.02 -16.20 -17.45
CA LYS A 339 15.28 -15.58 -17.04
C LYS A 339 15.31 -14.08 -17.44
N PRO A 340 16.05 -13.23 -16.71
CA PRO A 340 16.59 -13.46 -15.36
C PRO A 340 15.49 -13.63 -14.30
N LEU A 341 15.84 -14.14 -13.11
CA LEU A 341 14.85 -14.48 -12.08
C LEU A 341 14.30 -13.23 -11.38
N PHE A 342 13.03 -12.90 -11.65
CA PHE A 342 12.32 -11.76 -11.03
C PHE A 342 11.05 -12.23 -10.27
N PRO A 343 11.17 -12.66 -9.00
CA PRO A 343 10.08 -13.29 -8.25
C PRO A 343 8.79 -12.48 -8.12
N ARG A 344 8.87 -11.13 -8.10
CA ARG A 344 7.66 -10.28 -8.06
C ARG A 344 6.81 -10.44 -9.32
N PHE A 345 7.44 -10.52 -10.49
CA PHE A 345 6.75 -10.76 -11.75
C PHE A 345 6.17 -12.18 -11.79
N LEU A 346 6.92 -13.20 -11.38
CA LEU A 346 6.44 -14.58 -11.37
C LEU A 346 5.28 -14.80 -10.39
N SER A 347 5.31 -14.16 -9.22
CA SER A 347 4.23 -14.19 -8.22
C SER A 347 2.94 -13.51 -8.73
N GLU A 348 3.06 -12.37 -9.41
CA GLU A 348 1.92 -11.67 -10.02
C GLU A 348 1.41 -12.39 -11.29
N TYR A 349 2.30 -13.00 -12.09
CA TYR A 349 1.93 -13.85 -13.22
C TYR A 349 1.09 -15.04 -12.73
N LEU A 350 1.60 -15.81 -11.75
CA LEU A 350 0.86 -16.93 -11.16
C LEU A 350 -0.51 -16.48 -10.63
N SER A 351 -0.55 -15.39 -9.85
CA SER A 351 -1.80 -14.84 -9.30
C SER A 351 -2.76 -14.32 -10.39
N GLY A 352 -2.24 -13.98 -11.58
CA GLY A 352 -3.01 -13.58 -12.77
C GLY A 352 -3.35 -14.70 -13.76
N THR A 353 -3.07 -15.96 -13.44
CA THR A 353 -3.50 -17.14 -14.22
C THR A 353 -4.73 -17.79 -13.58
N TYR A 354 -5.45 -18.64 -14.33
CA TYR A 354 -6.54 -19.45 -13.77
C TYR A 354 -6.07 -20.34 -12.60
N LEU A 355 -4.81 -20.80 -12.62
CA LEU A 355 -4.23 -21.55 -11.50
C LEU A 355 -4.20 -20.73 -10.20
N GLY A 356 -3.90 -19.43 -10.28
CA GLY A 356 -3.95 -18.51 -9.13
C GLY A 356 -5.37 -18.35 -8.58
N ILE A 357 -6.35 -18.14 -9.47
CA ILE A 357 -7.78 -18.05 -9.12
C ILE A 357 -8.25 -19.34 -8.43
N VAL A 358 -7.85 -20.50 -8.95
CA VAL A 358 -8.15 -21.82 -8.38
C VAL A 358 -7.46 -22.03 -7.02
N GLN A 359 -6.21 -21.59 -6.86
CA GLN A 359 -5.48 -21.66 -5.59
C GLN A 359 -6.13 -20.79 -4.51
N ASP A 360 -6.58 -19.57 -4.84
CA ASP A 360 -7.29 -18.69 -3.90
C ASP A 360 -8.68 -19.26 -3.53
N LEU A 361 -9.43 -19.78 -4.52
CA LEU A 361 -10.71 -20.44 -4.29
C LEU A 361 -10.57 -21.63 -3.31
N VAL A 362 -9.63 -22.54 -3.56
CA VAL A 362 -9.32 -23.66 -2.65
C VAL A 362 -8.81 -23.14 -1.30
N GLY A 363 -8.06 -22.04 -1.29
CA GLY A 363 -7.56 -21.37 -0.08
C GLY A 363 -8.65 -20.89 0.86
N LEU A 364 -9.80 -20.43 0.34
CA LEU A 364 -10.98 -20.08 1.16
C LEU A 364 -11.49 -21.30 1.93
N PHE A 365 -11.62 -22.45 1.27
CA PHE A 365 -12.09 -23.69 1.88
C PHE A 365 -11.08 -24.28 2.87
N GLN A 366 -9.77 -24.21 2.59
CA GLN A 366 -8.71 -24.59 3.55
C GLN A 366 -8.72 -23.75 4.85
N ASN A 367 -9.24 -22.52 4.80
CA ASN A 367 -9.37 -21.64 5.96
C ASN A 367 -10.67 -21.88 6.76
N SER A 368 -11.66 -22.59 6.21
CA SER A 368 -12.94 -22.87 6.86
C SER A 368 -12.82 -23.82 8.05
N LYS A 369 -13.36 -23.43 9.20
CA LYS A 369 -13.40 -24.26 10.41
C LYS A 369 -14.16 -25.58 10.18
N THR A 370 -15.33 -25.51 9.55
CA THR A 370 -16.19 -26.67 9.31
C THR A 370 -15.47 -27.74 8.49
N ILE A 371 -14.75 -27.33 7.45
CA ILE A 371 -13.96 -28.23 6.60
C ILE A 371 -12.81 -28.85 7.40
N ARG A 372 -12.09 -28.04 8.21
CA ARG A 372 -11.08 -28.57 9.12
C ARG A 372 -11.66 -29.60 10.09
N THR A 373 -12.84 -29.39 10.65
CA THR A 373 -13.51 -30.34 11.57
C THR A 373 -14.00 -31.61 10.88
N ILE A 374 -14.46 -31.52 9.62
CA ILE A 374 -14.85 -32.70 8.83
C ILE A 374 -13.61 -33.57 8.55
N PHE A 375 -12.57 -32.99 7.95
CA PHE A 375 -11.38 -33.74 7.57
C PHE A 375 -10.48 -34.12 8.78
N SER A 376 -10.51 -33.37 9.89
CA SER A 376 -9.65 -33.67 11.05
C SER A 376 -9.90 -35.06 11.64
N LYS A 377 -11.13 -35.59 11.57
CA LYS A 377 -11.47 -36.92 12.12
C LYS A 377 -10.55 -38.03 11.59
N ASN A 378 -10.10 -37.94 10.34
CA ASN A 378 -9.24 -38.93 9.70
C ASN A 378 -7.73 -38.59 9.79
N ILE A 379 -7.37 -37.31 9.97
CA ILE A 379 -5.99 -36.82 9.85
C ILE A 379 -5.34 -36.50 11.21
N ASP A 380 -6.14 -36.43 12.29
CA ASP A 380 -5.75 -35.99 13.65
C ASP A 380 -4.43 -36.57 14.19
N LYS A 381 -4.24 -37.91 14.10
CA LYS A 381 -3.01 -38.56 14.59
C LYS A 381 -1.73 -38.07 13.88
N ARG A 382 -1.81 -37.83 12.56
CA ARG A 382 -0.70 -37.36 11.73
C ARG A 382 -0.40 -35.88 11.99
N ILE A 383 -1.42 -35.03 12.03
CA ILE A 383 -1.30 -33.60 12.38
C ILE A 383 -0.70 -33.42 13.78
N LYS A 384 -1.14 -34.19 14.77
CA LYS A 384 -0.58 -34.14 16.14
C LYS A 384 0.92 -34.48 16.18
N LYS A 385 1.38 -35.49 15.42
CA LYS A 385 2.81 -35.82 15.31
C LYS A 385 3.59 -34.71 14.62
N ILE A 386 3.06 -34.15 13.54
CA ILE A 386 3.66 -33.03 12.78
C ILE A 386 3.85 -31.81 13.68
N ILE A 387 2.83 -31.39 14.44
CA ILE A 387 2.89 -30.23 15.34
C ILE A 387 4.01 -30.40 16.39
N VAL A 388 4.08 -31.55 17.06
CA VAL A 388 5.15 -31.86 18.03
C VAL A 388 6.52 -31.79 17.36
N GLN A 389 6.66 -32.40 16.18
CA GLN A 389 7.93 -32.46 15.46
C GLN A 389 8.39 -31.08 14.99
N SER A 390 7.51 -30.25 14.44
CA SER A 390 7.85 -28.90 13.97
C SER A 390 8.30 -28.00 15.13
N GLU A 391 7.62 -28.06 16.28
CA GLU A 391 7.98 -27.25 17.45
C GLU A 391 9.35 -27.66 18.00
N LEU A 392 9.62 -28.97 18.13
CA LEU A 392 10.93 -29.47 18.54
C LEU A 392 12.03 -29.12 17.53
N GLN A 393 11.76 -29.21 16.22
CA GLN A 393 12.69 -28.77 15.17
C GLN A 393 12.98 -27.27 15.24
N THR A 394 11.99 -26.43 15.54
CA THR A 394 12.18 -24.99 15.73
C THR A 394 13.09 -24.71 16.93
N ILE A 395 12.82 -25.30 18.10
CA ILE A 395 13.61 -25.02 19.31
C ILE A 395 15.01 -25.62 19.22
N GLU A 396 15.17 -26.85 18.71
CA GLU A 396 16.50 -27.40 18.39
C GLU A 396 17.23 -26.54 17.35
N GLY A 397 16.51 -25.98 16.37
CA GLY A 397 17.06 -25.10 15.34
C GLY A 397 17.71 -23.84 15.94
N LEU A 398 17.04 -23.19 16.90
CA LEU A 398 17.57 -22.03 17.62
C LEU A 398 18.85 -22.41 18.41
N CYS A 399 18.83 -23.53 19.15
CA CYS A 399 20.03 -24.03 19.85
C CYS A 399 21.19 -24.37 18.90
N LYS A 400 20.90 -24.90 17.70
CA LYS A 400 21.91 -25.17 16.67
C LYS A 400 22.45 -23.92 15.96
N VAL A 401 21.89 -22.73 16.19
CA VAL A 401 22.49 -21.47 15.71
C VAL A 401 23.59 -21.02 16.66
N SER A 402 23.36 -21.03 17.98
CA SER A 402 24.35 -20.57 18.98
C SER A 402 25.65 -21.40 19.00
N ASP A 403 25.57 -22.67 18.61
CA ASP A 403 26.70 -23.60 18.58
C ASP A 403 27.62 -23.44 17.36
N ARG A 404 27.12 -22.88 16.25
CA ARG A 404 27.83 -22.89 14.96
C ARG A 404 29.06 -21.98 14.99
N TYR A 405 30.24 -22.55 14.71
CA TYR A 405 31.40 -21.74 14.37
C TYR A 405 31.21 -21.18 12.95
N VAL A 406 31.22 -19.85 12.86
CA VAL A 406 31.18 -19.07 11.61
C VAL A 406 32.32 -18.06 11.72
N GLY A 407 33.07 -17.85 10.64
CA GLY A 407 34.31 -17.07 10.65
C GLY A 407 34.15 -15.65 11.20
N SER A 408 35.22 -15.10 11.78
CA SER A 408 35.21 -13.88 12.60
C SER A 408 34.89 -12.56 11.88
N GLN A 409 34.77 -12.55 10.54
CA GLN A 409 34.57 -11.33 9.76
C GLN A 409 33.09 -10.99 9.54
N ILE A 410 32.69 -9.80 9.96
CA ILE A 410 31.40 -9.19 9.60
C ILE A 410 31.45 -8.66 8.14
N TRP A 411 30.31 -8.70 7.44
CA TRP A 411 30.22 -8.21 6.06
C TRP A 411 30.23 -6.68 5.98
N ARG A 412 30.72 -6.14 4.85
CA ARG A 412 30.81 -4.68 4.62
C ARG A 412 29.45 -4.00 4.40
N CYS A 413 28.57 -4.64 3.63
CA CYS A 413 27.26 -4.10 3.21
C CYS A 413 26.17 -5.19 3.34
N SER A 414 25.09 -4.96 4.10
CA SER A 414 24.05 -5.99 4.30
C SER A 414 23.18 -6.19 3.07
N SER A 415 23.04 -5.18 2.21
CA SER A 415 22.33 -5.30 0.93
C SER A 415 23.05 -6.28 -0.01
N SER A 416 24.36 -6.08 -0.21
CA SER A 416 25.20 -6.99 -1.01
C SER A 416 25.31 -8.39 -0.39
N LYS A 417 25.33 -8.51 0.95
CA LYS A 417 25.25 -9.82 1.62
C LYS A 417 23.88 -10.49 1.40
N ALA A 418 22.78 -9.74 1.38
CA ALA A 418 21.46 -10.27 1.06
C ALA A 418 21.34 -10.73 -0.40
N ASP A 419 21.96 -10.02 -1.36
CA ASP A 419 22.09 -10.48 -2.75
C ASP A 419 22.87 -11.81 -2.82
N LYS A 420 24.05 -11.88 -2.17
CA LYS A 420 24.88 -13.09 -2.15
C LYS A 420 24.15 -14.27 -1.50
N LEU A 421 23.46 -14.04 -0.36
CA LEU A 421 22.64 -15.06 0.29
C LEU A 421 21.48 -15.52 -0.60
N ARG A 422 20.87 -14.65 -1.40
CA ARG A 422 19.83 -15.07 -2.37
C ARG A 422 20.40 -15.91 -3.50
N TRP A 423 21.56 -15.53 -4.05
CA TRP A 423 22.26 -16.33 -5.06
C TRP A 423 22.68 -17.70 -4.51
N GLU A 424 23.33 -17.75 -3.34
CA GLU A 424 23.68 -18.99 -2.62
C GLU A 424 22.44 -19.85 -2.30
N SER A 425 21.29 -19.22 -2.01
CA SER A 425 20.04 -19.88 -1.64
C SER A 425 19.22 -20.43 -2.81
N TRP A 426 19.37 -19.89 -4.02
CA TRP A 426 18.46 -20.13 -5.15
C TRP A 426 19.19 -20.56 -6.44
N GLY A 427 20.52 -20.47 -6.49
CA GLY A 427 21.36 -20.80 -7.66
C GLY A 427 21.40 -19.71 -8.75
N ASP A 428 20.40 -18.84 -8.78
CA ASP A 428 20.23 -17.75 -9.74
C ASP A 428 20.34 -16.36 -9.08
N PRO A 429 20.80 -15.32 -9.80
CA PRO A 429 20.69 -13.94 -9.35
C PRO A 429 19.21 -13.51 -9.30
N ILE A 430 18.74 -13.09 -8.12
CA ILE A 430 17.37 -12.61 -7.93
C ILE A 430 17.31 -11.08 -8.09
N HIS A 431 16.52 -10.63 -9.05
CA HIS A 431 16.28 -9.21 -9.30
C HIS A 431 15.05 -8.70 -8.53
N GLY A 432 15.09 -7.44 -8.08
CA GLY A 432 13.95 -6.75 -7.44
C GLY A 432 13.55 -7.21 -6.03
N ALA A 433 14.11 -8.29 -5.48
CA ALA A 433 13.83 -8.70 -4.09
C ALA A 433 14.63 -7.88 -3.05
N THR A 434 15.90 -7.56 -3.35
CA THR A 434 16.74 -6.79 -2.43
C THR A 434 16.50 -5.30 -2.58
N VAL A 435 16.11 -4.64 -1.49
CA VAL A 435 16.10 -3.17 -1.34
C VAL A 435 16.95 -2.81 -0.10
N PRO A 436 17.78 -1.75 -0.15
CA PRO A 436 18.61 -1.32 0.99
C PRO A 436 17.75 -0.69 2.09
N HIS A 437 18.11 -0.96 3.35
CA HIS A 437 17.40 -0.37 4.49
C HIS A 437 18.00 1.00 4.88
N PRO A 438 17.18 2.03 5.16
CA PRO A 438 17.65 3.33 5.62
C PRO A 438 18.65 3.30 6.79
N ILE A 439 18.52 2.36 7.74
CA ILE A 439 19.43 2.26 8.90
C ILE A 439 20.91 2.13 8.50
N GLU A 440 21.21 1.44 7.40
CA GLU A 440 22.59 1.26 6.91
C GLU A 440 22.91 2.35 5.88
N LEU A 441 21.97 2.64 4.97
CA LEU A 441 22.16 3.60 3.88
C LEU A 441 22.38 5.04 4.38
N ILE A 442 21.64 5.50 5.40
CA ILE A 442 21.67 6.89 5.93
C ILE A 442 21.98 6.96 7.43
N SER A 443 22.99 6.21 7.89
CA SER A 443 23.35 6.04 9.31
C SER A 443 23.89 7.31 10.03
N ARG A 444 24.03 8.46 9.35
CA ARG A 444 24.33 9.77 9.96
C ARG A 444 23.29 10.82 9.59
N THR A 445 22.72 11.50 10.60
CA THR A 445 21.67 12.53 10.45
C THR A 445 22.18 13.87 11.01
N GLN A 446 22.25 14.91 10.16
CA GLN A 446 22.80 16.27 10.34
C GLN A 446 22.05 17.21 9.34
N ALA A 447 21.83 18.53 9.56
CA ALA A 447 20.73 19.41 9.01
C ALA A 447 20.51 19.74 7.48
N LEU A 448 19.24 19.83 6.94
CA LEU A 448 18.69 20.43 5.61
C LEU A 448 18.08 19.60 4.37
N GLY A 449 17.17 20.18 3.50
CA GLY A 449 16.84 19.92 2.02
C GLY A 449 15.67 18.97 1.47
N LYS A 450 14.72 19.31 0.53
CA LYS A 450 13.28 18.81 0.27
C LYS A 450 12.62 18.37 -1.13
N GLY A 451 12.23 17.09 -1.43
CA GLY A 451 11.21 16.68 -2.51
C GLY A 451 11.22 15.25 -3.20
N SER A 452 10.07 14.56 -3.53
CA SER A 452 10.03 13.08 -3.93
C SER A 452 9.05 12.48 -5.04
N LYS A 453 8.27 11.36 -4.81
CA LYS A 453 7.69 10.33 -5.79
C LYS A 453 6.37 9.61 -5.28
N SER A 454 5.51 8.79 -5.96
CA SER A 454 4.90 8.57 -7.35
C SER A 454 4.09 7.20 -7.44
N SER A 455 2.96 6.98 -8.19
CA SER A 455 2.21 5.64 -8.22
C SER A 455 1.33 5.24 -9.47
N ARG A 456 0.64 4.05 -9.48
CA ARG A 456 -0.21 3.45 -10.58
C ARG A 456 -1.06 2.22 -10.15
N ALA A 457 -1.91 1.62 -11.03
CA ALA A 457 -2.60 0.32 -10.77
C ALA A 457 -2.82 -0.69 -11.95
N ALA A 458 -3.12 -0.28 -13.19
CA ALA A 458 -3.40 -1.21 -14.30
C ALA A 458 -2.12 -1.88 -14.84
N LYS A 459 -1.66 -2.99 -14.22
CA LYS A 459 -0.22 -3.33 -14.14
C LYS A 459 0.35 -4.51 -14.94
N LEU A 460 -0.40 -5.59 -15.25
CA LEU A 460 0.18 -6.77 -15.93
C LEU A 460 0.42 -6.59 -17.44
N ARG A 461 -0.59 -6.24 -18.24
CA ARG A 461 -0.42 -5.76 -19.65
C ARG A 461 0.64 -4.65 -19.75
N SER A 462 0.77 -3.89 -18.67
CA SER A 462 1.68 -2.78 -18.44
C SER A 462 3.17 -3.17 -18.26
N ALA A 463 3.49 -4.46 -18.14
CA ALA A 463 4.85 -5.00 -18.21
C ALA A 463 5.32 -5.24 -19.66
N ILE A 464 4.38 -5.51 -20.57
CA ILE A 464 4.66 -5.56 -22.01
C ILE A 464 5.01 -4.14 -22.48
N GLY A 465 6.09 -4.02 -23.24
CA GLY A 465 6.67 -2.72 -23.61
C GLY A 465 7.43 -2.03 -22.47
N TRP A 466 7.60 -2.68 -21.31
CA TRP A 466 8.40 -2.17 -20.18
C TRP A 466 9.62 -3.04 -19.88
N PHE A 467 9.41 -4.33 -19.61
CA PHE A 467 10.49 -5.31 -19.39
C PHE A 467 10.20 -6.69 -20.01
N VAL A 468 9.10 -6.80 -20.77
CA VAL A 468 8.76 -7.92 -21.66
C VAL A 468 8.47 -7.35 -23.04
N GLU A 469 9.02 -7.93 -24.10
CA GLU A 469 8.79 -7.49 -25.48
C GLU A 469 7.56 -8.20 -26.08
N SER A 470 6.78 -7.50 -26.91
CA SER A 470 5.45 -7.95 -27.36
C SER A 470 5.48 -9.13 -28.32
N ASP A 471 6.54 -9.24 -29.10
CA ASP A 471 6.87 -10.31 -30.05
C ASP A 471 7.47 -11.56 -29.37
N SER A 472 8.06 -11.39 -28.19
CA SER A 472 8.72 -12.45 -27.42
C SER A 472 7.78 -13.59 -27.02
N LYS A 473 8.33 -14.80 -26.79
CA LYS A 473 7.58 -15.96 -26.27
C LYS A 473 6.84 -15.67 -24.96
N LEU A 474 7.43 -14.85 -24.10
CA LEU A 474 6.81 -14.42 -22.83
C LEU A 474 5.68 -13.42 -23.06
N GLY A 475 5.84 -12.48 -24.00
CA GLY A 475 4.77 -11.56 -24.43
C GLY A 475 3.56 -12.33 -24.97
N LYS A 476 3.81 -13.28 -25.88
CA LYS A 476 2.80 -14.21 -26.42
C LYS A 476 2.12 -15.03 -25.32
N GLY A 477 2.85 -15.55 -24.34
CA GLY A 477 2.28 -16.26 -23.18
C GLY A 477 1.37 -15.40 -22.31
N ILE A 478 1.72 -14.12 -22.07
CA ILE A 478 0.85 -13.17 -21.34
C ILE A 478 -0.43 -12.88 -22.14
N ILE A 479 -0.32 -12.67 -23.46
CA ILE A 479 -1.46 -12.47 -24.35
C ILE A 479 -2.37 -13.70 -24.31
N GLN A 480 -1.80 -14.88 -24.50
CA GLN A 480 -2.55 -16.14 -24.50
C GLN A 480 -3.23 -16.41 -23.15
N ASN A 481 -2.62 -16.05 -22.02
CA ASN A 481 -3.29 -16.15 -20.71
C ASN A 481 -4.55 -15.28 -20.64
N LEU A 482 -4.55 -14.09 -21.25
CA LEU A 482 -5.77 -13.26 -21.34
C LEU A 482 -6.80 -13.88 -22.30
N GLU A 483 -6.35 -14.40 -23.45
CA GLU A 483 -7.21 -15.09 -24.42
C GLU A 483 -7.90 -16.31 -23.76
N SER A 484 -7.16 -17.21 -23.09
CA SER A 484 -7.70 -18.40 -22.38
C SER A 484 -8.59 -18.09 -21.17
N LEU A 485 -8.53 -16.87 -20.62
CA LEU A 485 -9.37 -16.44 -19.50
C LEU A 485 -10.67 -15.74 -19.96
N THR A 486 -10.71 -15.20 -21.19
CA THR A 486 -11.77 -14.27 -21.63
C THR A 486 -12.47 -14.66 -22.93
N GLY A 487 -11.86 -15.48 -23.78
CA GLY A 487 -12.34 -15.80 -25.13
C GLY A 487 -12.16 -14.67 -26.16
N GLU A 488 -11.83 -13.44 -25.73
CA GLU A 488 -11.50 -12.33 -26.64
C GLU A 488 -10.07 -12.49 -27.20
N CYS A 489 -9.85 -12.21 -28.50
CA CYS A 489 -8.50 -12.06 -29.04
C CYS A 489 -7.86 -10.73 -28.62
N TRP A 490 -6.58 -10.78 -28.19
CA TRP A 490 -5.87 -9.63 -27.62
C TRP A 490 -4.66 -9.14 -28.44
N LYS A 491 -4.27 -9.88 -29.50
CA LYS A 491 -3.06 -9.63 -30.31
C LYS A 491 -2.93 -8.17 -30.79
N ASN A 492 -3.97 -7.62 -31.43
CA ASN A 492 -3.95 -6.26 -31.99
C ASN A 492 -4.02 -5.15 -30.91
N LYS A 493 -4.19 -5.48 -29.63
CA LYS A 493 -4.49 -4.52 -28.55
C LYS A 493 -3.24 -3.96 -27.83
N ILE A 494 -2.03 -4.14 -28.37
CA ILE A 494 -0.77 -4.01 -27.58
C ILE A 494 0.31 -3.09 -28.18
N GLU A 495 0.33 -2.88 -29.50
CA GLU A 495 1.41 -2.09 -30.13
C GLU A 495 1.32 -0.59 -29.79
N GLY A 496 2.47 0.05 -29.52
CA GLY A 496 2.59 1.50 -29.33
C GLY A 496 3.23 1.97 -28.01
N SER A 497 2.85 1.44 -26.84
CA SER A 497 3.29 2.04 -25.56
C SER A 497 4.59 1.44 -24.99
N LYS A 498 5.76 1.94 -25.43
CA LYS A 498 7.03 1.69 -24.72
C LYS A 498 7.12 2.52 -23.43
N ARG A 499 7.57 1.91 -22.34
CA ARG A 499 7.65 2.51 -21.00
C ARG A 499 9.06 2.40 -20.45
N THR A 500 9.63 3.52 -20.06
CA THR A 500 11.00 3.60 -19.52
C THR A 500 11.01 3.93 -18.02
N GLY A 501 12.11 3.59 -17.34
CA GLY A 501 12.31 3.79 -15.90
C GLY A 501 12.12 2.52 -15.08
N SER A 502 12.67 2.51 -13.86
CA SER A 502 12.87 1.28 -13.09
C SER A 502 11.62 0.42 -12.86
N ALA A 503 11.61 -0.78 -13.45
CA ALA A 503 10.64 -1.83 -13.14
C ALA A 503 10.88 -2.50 -11.78
N LEU A 504 12.15 -2.75 -11.40
CA LEU A 504 12.51 -3.64 -10.29
C LEU A 504 11.91 -3.27 -8.93
N HIS A 505 11.73 -1.96 -8.64
CA HIS A 505 11.07 -1.49 -7.42
C HIS A 505 9.66 -0.91 -7.65
N ARG A 506 9.30 -0.46 -8.87
CA ARG A 506 7.98 0.14 -9.16
C ARG A 506 6.93 -0.88 -9.63
N PHE A 507 7.33 -2.06 -10.09
CA PHE A 507 6.41 -3.16 -10.31
C PHE A 507 5.95 -3.72 -8.95
N SER A 508 4.76 -3.32 -8.53
CA SER A 508 4.08 -3.91 -7.38
C SER A 508 3.40 -5.21 -7.75
N CYS A 509 3.51 -6.20 -6.89
CA CYS A 509 2.62 -7.35 -6.86
C CYS A 509 1.39 -6.99 -6.02
N SER A 510 0.24 -7.62 -6.29
CA SER A 510 -0.94 -7.70 -5.40
C SER A 510 -0.58 -7.92 -3.93
N ARG A 511 0.48 -8.71 -3.67
CA ARG A 511 1.00 -9.05 -2.33
C ARG A 511 1.93 -7.98 -1.73
N GLN A 512 2.51 -7.07 -2.52
CA GLN A 512 3.52 -6.08 -2.10
C GLN A 512 3.46 -4.79 -2.95
N SER A 513 2.91 -3.71 -2.37
CA SER A 513 2.53 -2.48 -3.13
C SER A 513 3.04 -1.13 -2.59
N SER A 514 3.61 -1.08 -1.39
CA SER A 514 3.93 0.18 -0.67
C SER A 514 5.34 0.16 -0.08
N ALA A 515 6.11 1.25 -0.22
CA ALA A 515 7.50 1.35 0.26
C ALA A 515 7.69 1.32 1.79
N GLY A 516 6.60 1.38 2.55
CA GLY A 516 6.58 1.30 4.01
C GLY A 516 5.56 2.27 4.61
N TYR A 517 5.28 2.10 5.90
CA TYR A 517 4.41 2.97 6.69
C TYR A 517 5.09 3.40 7.99
N ALA A 518 4.67 4.56 8.53
CA ALA A 518 5.14 5.04 9.82
C ALA A 518 4.79 4.05 10.95
N ALA A 519 5.82 3.67 11.72
CA ALA A 519 5.70 2.78 12.87
C ALA A 519 5.45 3.53 14.20
N GLN A 520 5.18 4.84 14.14
CA GLN A 520 4.87 5.73 15.27
C GLN A 520 3.59 6.55 15.00
N SER A 521 3.01 7.14 16.06
CA SER A 521 1.87 8.05 15.97
C SER A 521 2.19 9.29 15.11
N PRO A 522 1.27 9.77 14.25
CA PRO A 522 1.47 10.99 13.47
C PRO A 522 1.57 12.26 14.34
N SER A 523 1.29 12.17 15.64
CA SER A 523 1.29 13.29 16.60
C SER A 523 2.64 14.03 16.72
N LYS A 524 3.77 13.34 16.50
CA LYS A 524 5.09 13.99 16.36
C LYS A 524 5.37 14.42 14.90
N LEU A 525 4.88 13.65 13.92
CA LEU A 525 5.09 13.91 12.48
C LEU A 525 4.50 15.24 12.01
N THR A 526 3.38 15.68 12.60
CA THR A 526 2.72 16.95 12.26
C THR A 526 3.56 18.19 12.52
N TRP A 527 4.61 18.08 13.34
CA TRP A 527 5.55 19.18 13.65
C TRP A 527 6.76 19.20 12.69
N MET A 528 6.82 18.30 11.70
CA MET A 528 7.99 18.09 10.85
C MET A 528 7.70 18.33 9.37
N CYS A 529 8.52 19.16 8.71
CA CYS A 529 8.44 19.41 7.27
C CYS A 529 9.63 18.77 6.55
N MET A 530 9.40 17.65 5.84
CA MET A 530 10.44 16.64 5.59
C MET A 530 10.96 16.54 4.13
N THR A 531 12.11 15.88 3.94
CA THR A 531 13.24 16.45 3.19
C THR A 531 13.97 15.48 2.20
N THR A 532 14.17 15.82 0.90
CA THR A 532 14.93 15.07 -0.17
C THR A 532 15.39 15.84 -1.47
N ASP A 533 15.35 17.18 -1.63
CA ASP A 533 15.73 17.84 -2.93
C ASP A 533 17.24 17.78 -3.22
N THR A 534 18.03 17.78 -2.16
CA THR A 534 19.47 17.50 -2.11
C THR A 534 19.84 16.14 -2.71
N LEU A 535 18.87 15.23 -2.90
CA LEU A 535 19.05 13.98 -3.64
C LEU A 535 18.89 14.15 -5.16
N SER A 536 18.76 15.37 -5.69
CA SER A 536 18.64 15.68 -7.12
C SER A 536 19.75 15.06 -7.98
N ILE A 537 21.00 15.12 -7.53
CA ILE A 537 22.15 14.45 -8.15
C ILE A 537 21.89 12.94 -8.30
N LEU A 538 21.33 12.32 -7.25
CA LEU A 538 21.00 10.89 -7.20
C LEU A 538 19.66 10.55 -7.86
N ASN A 539 18.91 11.53 -8.35
CA ASN A 539 17.75 11.36 -9.23
C ASN A 539 18.13 11.48 -10.72
N SER A 540 19.41 11.70 -11.07
CA SER A 540 19.90 11.62 -12.46
C SER A 540 19.90 10.18 -12.98
N VAL A 541 20.35 9.24 -12.16
CA VAL A 541 20.35 7.79 -12.41
C VAL A 541 19.25 7.11 -11.58
N ASN A 542 18.67 6.02 -12.09
CA ASN A 542 17.65 5.24 -11.39
C ASN A 542 18.28 4.36 -10.31
N HIS A 543 18.24 4.79 -9.05
CA HIS A 543 18.69 4.00 -7.89
C HIS A 543 17.59 3.11 -7.27
N ASP A 544 18.03 2.08 -6.56
CA ASP A 544 17.24 1.03 -5.90
C ASP A 544 16.50 1.46 -4.63
N PHE A 545 16.99 2.45 -3.91
CA PHE A 545 16.40 2.93 -2.67
C PHE A 545 15.08 3.70 -2.89
N MET A 546 14.20 3.65 -1.88
CA MET A 546 12.87 4.26 -1.93
C MET A 546 12.82 5.52 -1.05
N HIS A 547 12.58 6.68 -1.66
CA HIS A 547 12.45 7.97 -0.96
C HIS A 547 11.43 7.93 0.19
N GLN A 548 10.31 7.23 0.01
CA GLN A 548 9.28 7.06 1.05
C GLN A 548 9.83 6.37 2.32
N SER A 549 10.66 5.33 2.18
CA SER A 549 11.27 4.63 3.31
C SER A 549 12.31 5.50 4.01
N LEU A 550 13.13 6.25 3.25
CA LEU A 550 14.10 7.20 3.79
C LEU A 550 13.41 8.29 4.62
N LEU A 551 12.35 8.91 4.06
CA LEU A 551 11.57 9.95 4.72
C LEU A 551 10.98 9.45 6.05
N ILE A 552 10.28 8.31 6.04
CA ILE A 552 9.64 7.76 7.25
C ILE A 552 10.69 7.35 8.31
N TYR A 553 11.83 6.79 7.90
CA TYR A 553 12.91 6.45 8.82
C TYR A 553 13.52 7.71 9.47
N ALA A 554 13.86 8.72 8.68
CA ALA A 554 14.41 9.97 9.19
C ALA A 554 13.42 10.69 10.11
N GLN A 555 12.12 10.68 9.79
CA GLN A 555 11.06 11.15 10.69
C GLN A 555 11.04 10.40 12.02
N ALA A 556 11.19 9.06 12.02
CA ALA A 556 11.25 8.27 13.24
C ALA A 556 12.50 8.61 14.08
N THR A 557 13.68 8.66 13.47
CA THR A 557 14.92 9.01 14.17
C THR A 557 14.86 10.42 14.77
N VAL A 558 14.41 11.43 14.02
CA VAL A 558 14.29 12.80 14.51
C VAL A 558 13.24 12.94 15.62
N ALA A 559 12.14 12.19 15.54
CA ALA A 559 11.06 12.20 16.52
C ALA A 559 11.47 11.64 17.89
N GLU A 560 12.44 10.72 17.94
CA GLU A 560 13.02 10.24 19.20
C GLU A 560 14.17 11.14 19.68
N LEU A 561 15.00 11.69 18.77
CA LEU A 561 16.12 12.59 19.13
C LEU A 561 15.69 13.92 19.76
N MET A 562 14.55 14.45 19.30
CA MET A 562 13.95 15.70 19.79
C MET A 562 12.88 15.48 20.87
N ASP A 563 12.68 14.25 21.36
CA ASP A 563 11.67 14.03 22.39
C ASP A 563 12.03 14.76 23.69
N GLY A 564 11.03 15.39 24.31
CA GLY A 564 11.22 16.24 25.48
C GLY A 564 11.99 17.56 25.26
N ARG A 565 12.43 17.90 24.04
CA ARG A 565 13.14 19.16 23.77
C ARG A 565 12.18 20.26 23.27
N PRO A 566 12.24 21.48 23.81
CA PRO A 566 11.41 22.60 23.35
C PRO A 566 12.02 23.38 22.15
N GLU A 567 13.27 23.09 21.79
CA GLU A 567 14.04 23.82 20.78
C GLU A 567 13.70 23.40 19.34
N GLN A 568 13.88 24.31 18.38
CA GLN A 568 13.73 24.00 16.95
C GLN A 568 15.00 23.35 16.37
N GLY A 569 14.87 22.11 15.87
CA GLY A 569 15.95 21.37 15.20
C GLY A 569 15.79 21.24 13.68
N TYR A 570 16.90 21.03 12.96
CA TYR A 570 16.96 20.83 11.50
C TYR A 570 17.78 19.57 11.14
N PHE A 571 17.35 18.78 10.14
CA PHE A 571 17.91 17.44 9.84
C PHE A 571 17.88 17.09 8.32
N GLN A 572 19.05 16.80 7.69
CA GLN A 572 19.25 15.85 6.57
C GLN A 572 19.56 14.46 7.16
N SER A 573 19.59 13.44 6.31
CA SER A 573 20.31 12.19 6.60
C SER A 573 21.26 11.88 5.45
N HIS A 574 22.56 11.82 5.74
CA HIS A 574 23.63 11.64 4.74
C HIS A 574 23.85 10.16 4.41
N ILE A 575 24.07 9.88 3.13
CA ILE A 575 24.40 8.53 2.67
C ILE A 575 25.76 8.13 3.27
N SER A 576 25.70 7.07 4.06
CA SER A 576 26.81 6.55 4.88
C SER A 576 27.35 5.22 4.34
N CYS A 577 26.59 4.52 3.49
CA CYS A 577 27.02 3.31 2.80
C CYS A 577 26.82 3.46 1.28
N THR A 578 27.88 3.85 0.56
CA THR A 578 27.87 3.91 -0.91
C THR A 578 27.62 2.54 -1.54
N SER A 579 28.09 1.44 -0.93
CA SER A 579 27.83 0.08 -1.39
C SER A 579 26.37 -0.39 -1.23
N CYS A 580 25.52 0.36 -0.51
CA CYS A 580 24.07 0.13 -0.50
C CYS A 580 23.34 0.88 -1.62
N LEU A 581 23.99 1.83 -2.29
CA LEU A 581 23.41 2.71 -3.29
C LEU A 581 23.64 2.10 -4.67
N ARG A 582 22.68 1.32 -5.15
CA ARG A 582 22.85 0.50 -6.36
C ARG A 582 22.05 1.10 -7.53
N GLU A 583 22.75 1.30 -8.64
CA GLU A 583 22.12 1.68 -9.91
C GLU A 583 21.26 0.53 -10.47
N ILE A 584 20.17 0.86 -11.15
CA ILE A 584 19.26 -0.10 -11.75
C ILE A 584 19.44 -0.13 -13.26
N GLN A 585 20.01 -1.23 -13.73
CA GLN A 585 19.96 -1.62 -15.13
C GLN A 585 18.53 -2.10 -15.48
N GLU A 586 18.04 -1.71 -16.66
CA GLU A 586 16.74 -2.17 -17.16
C GLU A 586 16.86 -3.62 -17.66
N ILE A 587 16.31 -4.58 -16.91
CA ILE A 587 16.29 -5.99 -17.30
C ILE A 587 15.22 -6.26 -18.37
N ARG A 588 15.47 -7.24 -19.23
CA ARG A 588 14.47 -7.85 -20.12
C ARG A 588 14.24 -9.29 -19.72
N LEU A 589 12.98 -9.69 -19.53
CA LEU A 589 12.62 -11.08 -19.25
C LEU A 589 12.37 -11.84 -20.56
N TYR A 590 12.90 -13.05 -20.64
CA TYR A 590 12.68 -13.98 -21.75
C TYR A 590 12.49 -15.41 -21.24
N THR A 591 11.96 -16.26 -22.12
CA THR A 591 11.93 -17.72 -21.94
C THR A 591 12.15 -18.39 -23.28
N VAL A 592 12.78 -19.57 -23.24
CA VAL A 592 12.99 -20.43 -24.42
C VAL A 592 11.77 -21.32 -24.68
N ARG A 593 11.01 -21.64 -23.62
CA ARG A 593 9.82 -22.51 -23.68
C ARG A 593 8.60 -21.71 -24.12
N ASP A 594 7.87 -22.24 -25.09
CA ASP A 594 6.49 -21.83 -25.35
C ASP A 594 5.57 -22.49 -24.32
N PHE A 595 4.51 -21.80 -23.90
CA PHE A 595 3.56 -22.32 -22.92
C PHE A 595 2.13 -21.93 -23.30
N VAL A 596 1.35 -22.95 -23.63
CA VAL A 596 -0.05 -22.87 -24.01
C VAL A 596 -0.90 -23.08 -22.77
N ASN A 597 -1.64 -22.06 -22.35
CA ASN A 597 -2.71 -22.23 -21.37
C ASN A 597 -3.86 -23.01 -22.01
N GLU A 598 -4.46 -23.92 -21.24
CA GLU A 598 -5.75 -24.52 -21.57
C GLU A 598 -6.84 -23.45 -21.51
N ASP A 599 -7.75 -23.45 -22.49
CA ASP A 599 -8.89 -22.54 -22.50
C ASP A 599 -9.88 -22.90 -21.38
N VAL A 600 -10.27 -21.90 -20.61
CA VAL A 600 -11.19 -21.98 -19.48
C VAL A 600 -12.26 -20.89 -19.53
N SER A 601 -12.34 -20.14 -20.64
CA SER A 601 -13.31 -19.06 -20.85
C SER A 601 -14.76 -19.53 -20.62
N ASP A 602 -15.12 -20.73 -21.09
CA ASP A 602 -16.40 -21.42 -20.88
C ASP A 602 -16.73 -21.81 -19.43
N ILE A 603 -15.72 -21.85 -18.56
CA ILE A 603 -15.88 -22.10 -17.11
C ILE A 603 -16.05 -20.76 -16.40
N ILE A 604 -15.21 -19.77 -16.75
CA ILE A 604 -15.17 -18.47 -16.08
C ILE A 604 -16.36 -17.58 -16.51
N SER A 605 -16.89 -17.72 -17.73
CA SER A 605 -18.14 -17.08 -18.16
C SER A 605 -19.30 -17.41 -17.21
N LYS A 606 -19.37 -18.66 -16.73
CA LYS A 606 -20.38 -19.14 -15.76
C LYS A 606 -20.12 -18.67 -14.32
N TRP A 607 -18.97 -18.04 -14.04
CA TRP A 607 -18.66 -17.41 -12.75
C TRP A 607 -18.92 -15.89 -12.78
N LYS A 608 -19.30 -15.36 -13.95
CA LYS A 608 -19.50 -13.93 -14.24
C LYS A 608 -21.00 -13.63 -14.30
N PRO A 609 -21.47 -12.45 -13.85
CA PRO A 609 -22.82 -11.99 -14.16
C PRO A 609 -22.96 -11.76 -15.68
N GLU A 610 -24.10 -12.16 -16.24
CA GLU A 610 -24.34 -12.19 -17.69
C GLU A 610 -24.22 -10.81 -18.36
N ASP A 611 -24.69 -9.75 -17.69
CA ASP A 611 -24.69 -8.35 -18.20
C ASP A 611 -23.30 -7.69 -18.34
N VAL A 612 -22.21 -8.36 -17.92
CA VAL A 612 -20.88 -7.75 -17.83
C VAL A 612 -20.02 -8.14 -19.04
N SER A 613 -19.59 -7.17 -19.85
CA SER A 613 -18.62 -7.41 -20.93
C SER A 613 -17.22 -7.74 -20.38
N TRP A 614 -16.38 -8.43 -21.16
CA TRP A 614 -15.00 -8.77 -20.71
C TRP A 614 -14.06 -7.57 -20.84
N SER A 615 -14.12 -6.86 -21.97
CA SER A 615 -13.51 -5.55 -22.15
C SER A 615 -14.53 -4.48 -22.56
N LYS A 616 -14.08 -3.23 -22.66
CA LYS A 616 -14.71 -2.21 -23.50
C LYS A 616 -13.79 -2.01 -24.69
N GLU A 617 -14.27 -2.34 -25.88
CA GLU A 617 -13.50 -2.16 -27.09
C GLU A 617 -13.46 -0.69 -27.48
N TYR A 618 -12.25 -0.21 -27.79
CA TYR A 618 -12.01 1.08 -28.41
C TYR A 618 -11.10 0.82 -29.61
N PRO A 619 -11.41 1.37 -30.80
CA PRO A 619 -10.53 1.23 -31.96
C PRO A 619 -9.18 1.88 -31.65
N LEU A 620 -8.12 1.08 -31.70
CA LEU A 620 -6.77 1.59 -31.51
C LEU A 620 -6.30 2.26 -32.79
N GLN A 621 -5.99 3.55 -32.68
CA GLN A 621 -5.42 4.33 -33.77
C GLN A 621 -3.91 4.14 -33.79
N GLU A 622 -3.34 3.83 -34.95
CA GLU A 622 -1.89 3.68 -35.12
C GLU A 622 -1.18 5.03 -34.93
N ILE A 623 -0.47 5.18 -33.80
CA ILE A 623 0.32 6.38 -33.50
C ILE A 623 1.73 6.19 -34.07
N LYS A 624 2.06 6.97 -35.11
CA LYS A 624 3.39 6.95 -35.75
C LYS A 624 4.49 7.34 -34.75
N HIS A 625 5.51 6.49 -34.60
CA HIS A 625 6.65 6.76 -33.74
C HIS A 625 7.57 7.85 -34.29
N GLY A 626 7.70 8.97 -33.58
CA GLY A 626 8.68 10.02 -33.86
C GLY A 626 9.97 9.87 -33.06
N ASN A 627 11.09 10.37 -33.59
CA ASN A 627 12.36 10.44 -32.87
C ASN A 627 12.44 11.70 -31.99
N TRP A 628 12.11 11.56 -30.70
CA TRP A 628 12.09 12.65 -29.72
C TRP A 628 13.41 13.41 -29.60
N TYR A 629 14.56 12.72 -29.75
CA TYR A 629 15.89 13.32 -29.62
C TYR A 629 16.25 14.28 -30.76
N LYS A 630 15.49 14.29 -31.87
CA LYS A 630 15.62 15.27 -32.96
C LYS A 630 14.79 16.54 -32.75
N VAL A 631 13.93 16.59 -31.74
CA VAL A 631 13.05 17.74 -31.44
C VAL A 631 13.83 18.79 -30.66
N HIS A 632 13.70 20.07 -31.03
CA HIS A 632 14.40 21.16 -30.35
C HIS A 632 13.95 21.29 -28.88
N PRO A 633 14.84 21.47 -27.87
CA PRO A 633 14.46 21.47 -26.45
C PRO A 633 13.34 22.43 -26.02
N CYS A 634 13.22 23.58 -26.70
CA CYS A 634 12.10 24.51 -26.48
C CYS A 634 10.76 23.96 -26.98
N GLU A 635 10.75 23.24 -28.11
CA GLU A 635 9.57 22.52 -28.61
C GLU A 635 9.26 21.31 -27.71
N GLN A 636 10.29 20.60 -27.25
CA GLN A 636 10.12 19.50 -26.29
C GLN A 636 9.38 19.96 -25.02
N SER A 637 9.81 21.10 -24.46
CA SER A 637 9.19 21.71 -23.27
C SER A 637 7.72 22.08 -23.50
N PHE A 638 7.39 22.60 -24.68
CA PHE A 638 6.02 22.94 -25.08
C PHE A 638 5.12 21.70 -25.20
N HIS A 639 5.56 20.62 -25.85
CA HIS A 639 4.73 19.41 -25.96
C HIS A 639 4.54 18.71 -24.61
N ILE A 640 5.56 18.70 -23.72
CA ILE A 640 5.41 18.18 -22.35
C ILE A 640 4.35 19.00 -21.60
N GLY A 641 4.44 20.34 -21.65
CA GLY A 641 3.44 21.24 -21.06
C GLY A 641 2.03 20.96 -21.61
N ARG A 642 1.88 20.80 -22.93
CA ARG A 642 0.62 20.48 -23.61
C ARG A 642 0.01 19.18 -23.09
N ALA A 643 0.80 18.11 -22.94
CA ALA A 643 0.30 16.84 -22.41
C ALA A 643 -0.13 16.95 -20.94
N CYS A 644 0.68 17.57 -20.08
CA CYS A 644 0.36 17.79 -18.66
C CYS A 644 -0.91 18.65 -18.48
N GLY A 645 -1.03 19.75 -19.24
CA GLY A 645 -2.19 20.64 -19.22
C GLY A 645 -3.47 19.98 -19.74
N PHE A 646 -3.38 19.24 -20.84
CA PHE A 646 -4.52 18.50 -21.40
C PHE A 646 -5.01 17.39 -20.46
N LEU A 647 -4.10 16.57 -19.94
CA LEU A 647 -4.42 15.48 -19.01
C LEU A 647 -5.02 16.02 -17.70
N TYR A 648 -4.47 17.10 -17.15
CA TYR A 648 -5.07 17.75 -15.98
C TYR A 648 -6.48 18.26 -16.30
N GLY A 649 -6.66 18.94 -17.43
CA GLY A 649 -7.95 19.51 -17.84
C GLY A 649 -9.04 18.46 -18.03
N GLU A 650 -8.71 17.33 -18.67
CA GLU A 650 -9.62 16.18 -18.82
C GLU A 650 -10.00 15.62 -17.45
N LEU A 651 -9.02 15.14 -16.67
CA LEU A 651 -9.27 14.50 -15.38
C LEU A 651 -10.06 15.40 -14.42
N LYS A 652 -9.77 16.71 -14.41
CA LYS A 652 -10.45 17.69 -13.57
C LYS A 652 -11.91 17.91 -13.98
N MET A 653 -12.21 17.94 -15.28
CA MET A 653 -13.59 18.06 -15.79
C MET A 653 -14.38 16.74 -15.63
N SER A 654 -13.72 15.60 -15.80
CA SER A 654 -14.25 14.26 -15.52
C SER A 654 -14.44 13.97 -14.02
N ASN A 655 -14.08 14.91 -13.13
CA ASN A 655 -14.11 14.79 -11.67
C ASN A 655 -13.30 13.58 -11.12
N ASP A 656 -12.23 13.21 -11.81
CA ASP A 656 -11.37 12.10 -11.43
C ASP A 656 -10.33 12.53 -10.38
N THR A 657 -10.22 11.77 -9.29
CA THR A 657 -9.29 12.09 -8.18
C THR A 657 -7.81 12.03 -8.57
N ARG A 658 -7.47 11.43 -9.72
CA ARG A 658 -6.12 11.46 -10.29
C ARG A 658 -5.67 12.87 -10.67
N CYS A 659 -6.57 13.86 -10.83
CA CYS A 659 -6.18 15.24 -11.10
C CYS A 659 -5.40 15.93 -9.96
N GLU A 660 -5.33 15.33 -8.77
CA GLU A 660 -4.53 15.80 -7.63
C GLU A 660 -3.17 15.08 -7.49
N ASP A 661 -2.83 14.13 -8.37
CA ASP A 661 -1.55 13.41 -8.27
C ASP A 661 -0.35 14.24 -8.75
N SER A 662 0.60 14.40 -7.82
CA SER A 662 1.99 14.80 -8.06
C SER A 662 2.65 14.22 -9.32
N SER A 663 2.24 13.03 -9.78
CA SER A 663 2.80 12.38 -10.98
C SER A 663 2.48 13.09 -12.30
N ILE A 664 1.47 13.97 -12.36
CA ILE A 664 1.19 14.83 -13.53
C ILE A 664 2.23 15.95 -13.65
N PHE A 665 2.73 16.46 -12.51
CA PHE A 665 3.70 17.56 -12.44
C PHE A 665 4.89 17.20 -11.54
N PRO A 666 5.74 16.23 -11.94
CA PRO A 666 6.81 15.72 -11.11
C PRO A 666 7.99 16.72 -11.04
N LEU A 667 8.47 16.98 -9.82
CA LEU A 667 9.57 17.92 -9.54
C LEU A 667 10.86 17.65 -10.35
N SER A 668 11.08 16.41 -10.81
CA SER A 668 12.20 16.05 -11.69
C SER A 668 12.18 16.73 -13.07
N LEU A 669 11.09 17.39 -13.46
CA LEU A 669 11.00 18.22 -14.67
C LEU A 669 11.41 19.69 -14.44
N GLN A 670 11.43 20.17 -13.19
CA GLN A 670 11.60 21.58 -12.83
C GLN A 670 12.83 22.22 -13.49
N ASN A 671 13.96 21.51 -13.50
CA ASN A 671 15.24 21.95 -14.06
C ASN A 671 15.52 21.34 -15.45
N LYS A 672 14.50 20.82 -16.14
CA LYS A 672 14.61 20.13 -17.45
C LYS A 672 13.70 20.71 -18.55
N VAL A 673 12.89 21.71 -18.23
CA VAL A 673 11.98 22.38 -19.19
C VAL A 673 12.25 23.87 -19.23
N PHE A 674 12.03 24.49 -20.40
CA PHE A 674 12.07 25.94 -20.55
C PHE A 674 10.73 26.54 -20.07
N PRO A 675 10.71 27.40 -19.03
CA PRO A 675 9.48 27.82 -18.34
C PRO A 675 8.41 28.45 -19.24
N ARG A 676 8.78 29.43 -20.08
CA ARG A 676 7.85 30.12 -20.99
C ARG A 676 7.15 29.13 -21.92
N GLN A 677 7.92 28.32 -22.64
CA GLN A 677 7.39 27.35 -23.60
C GLN A 677 6.60 26.23 -22.92
N PHE A 678 7.00 25.81 -21.70
CA PHE A 678 6.21 24.87 -20.90
C PHE A 678 4.85 25.46 -20.50
N LEU A 679 4.80 26.72 -20.07
CA LEU A 679 3.56 27.41 -19.68
C LEU A 679 2.64 27.65 -20.89
N ASP A 680 3.19 28.08 -22.02
CA ASP A 680 2.48 28.17 -23.30
C ASP A 680 1.88 26.81 -23.71
N GLY A 681 2.65 25.73 -23.51
CA GLY A 681 2.23 24.36 -23.73
C GLY A 681 1.05 23.98 -22.83
N VAL A 682 1.18 24.19 -21.51
CA VAL A 682 0.11 23.96 -20.53
C VAL A 682 -1.16 24.71 -20.93
N LEU A 683 -1.04 25.97 -21.36
CA LEU A 683 -2.18 26.76 -21.85
C LEU A 683 -2.82 26.14 -23.10
N ASP A 684 -2.05 25.71 -24.11
CA ASP A 684 -2.59 25.05 -25.30
C ASP A 684 -3.27 23.70 -24.96
N GLY A 685 -2.74 22.96 -23.98
CA GLY A 685 -3.35 21.75 -23.44
C GLY A 685 -4.68 22.01 -22.72
N LEU A 686 -4.72 23.02 -21.86
CA LEU A 686 -5.94 23.44 -21.15
C LEU A 686 -7.03 23.95 -22.12
N ILE A 687 -6.65 24.68 -23.17
CA ILE A 687 -7.58 25.12 -24.22
C ILE A 687 -8.18 23.91 -24.94
N ARG A 688 -7.35 22.91 -25.31
CA ARG A 688 -7.84 21.67 -25.96
C ARG A 688 -8.81 20.89 -25.07
N ALA A 689 -8.51 20.75 -23.77
CA ALA A 689 -9.43 20.12 -22.82
C ALA A 689 -10.73 20.94 -22.66
N SER A 690 -10.62 22.28 -22.61
CA SER A 690 -11.77 23.19 -22.57
C SER A 690 -12.67 23.06 -23.81
N SER A 691 -12.09 22.84 -24.99
CA SER A 691 -12.84 22.61 -26.24
C SER A 691 -13.60 21.28 -26.24
N ILE A 692 -13.02 20.20 -25.70
CA ILE A 692 -13.74 18.92 -25.57
C ILE A 692 -14.93 19.07 -24.61
N HIS A 693 -14.73 19.72 -23.45
CA HIS A 693 -15.82 19.99 -22.51
C HIS A 693 -16.75 21.15 -22.94
N CYS A 694 -16.44 21.87 -24.02
CA CYS A 694 -17.41 22.73 -24.68
C CYS A 694 -18.47 21.91 -25.40
N VAL A 695 -18.06 20.88 -26.16
CA VAL A 695 -18.99 20.05 -26.96
C VAL A 695 -20.04 19.36 -26.11
N SER A 696 -19.74 19.01 -24.85
CA SER A 696 -20.70 18.41 -23.91
C SER A 696 -21.73 19.40 -23.33
N ARG A 697 -21.61 20.72 -23.57
CA ARG A 697 -22.57 21.72 -23.07
C ARG A 697 -23.69 22.00 -24.07
N ARG A 698 -24.93 21.78 -23.62
CA ARG A 698 -26.17 22.10 -24.35
C ARG A 698 -26.22 23.49 -24.98
N SER A 699 -25.66 24.52 -24.34
CA SER A 699 -25.60 25.88 -24.90
C SER A 699 -24.84 25.95 -26.23
N ILE A 700 -23.87 25.07 -26.44
CA ILE A 700 -23.05 24.98 -27.65
C ILE A 700 -23.69 24.05 -28.68
N SER A 701 -24.43 23.02 -28.24
CA SER A 701 -25.37 22.28 -29.09
C SER A 701 -26.45 23.21 -29.70
N GLU A 702 -26.88 24.22 -28.94
CA GLU A 702 -27.77 25.31 -29.40
C GLU A 702 -27.02 26.48 -30.07
N LEU A 703 -25.70 26.36 -30.29
CA LEU A 703 -24.78 27.37 -30.87
C LEU A 703 -24.79 28.77 -30.22
N LYS A 704 -25.34 28.91 -29.01
CA LYS A 704 -25.44 30.18 -28.26
C LYS A 704 -24.12 30.49 -27.57
N ARG A 705 -23.42 31.52 -28.07
CA ARG A 705 -22.20 32.11 -27.46
C ARG A 705 -21.08 31.08 -27.13
N PRO A 706 -20.61 30.30 -28.12
CA PRO A 706 -19.63 29.23 -27.89
C PRO A 706 -18.23 29.77 -27.54
N ARG A 707 -17.85 30.98 -27.99
CA ARG A 707 -16.54 31.58 -27.67
C ARG A 707 -16.47 31.96 -26.19
N GLU A 708 -17.54 32.55 -25.68
CA GLU A 708 -17.69 32.98 -24.29
C GLU A 708 -17.81 31.77 -23.34
N ALA A 709 -18.47 30.70 -23.79
CA ALA A 709 -18.48 29.43 -23.07
C ALA A 709 -17.08 28.79 -23.00
N LEU A 710 -16.31 28.79 -24.09
CA LEU A 710 -14.92 28.32 -24.11
C LEU A 710 -14.03 29.16 -23.19
N LEU A 711 -14.12 30.49 -23.27
CA LEU A 711 -13.43 31.42 -22.38
C LEU A 711 -13.71 31.13 -20.90
N GLY A 712 -14.99 30.90 -20.55
CA GLY A 712 -15.40 30.58 -19.19
C GLY A 712 -14.82 29.26 -18.67
N ILE A 713 -14.79 28.20 -19.50
CA ILE A 713 -14.18 26.91 -19.12
C ILE A 713 -12.66 27.04 -19.00
N GLY A 714 -12.00 27.72 -19.93
CA GLY A 714 -10.56 27.95 -19.90
C GLY A 714 -10.12 28.75 -18.66
N LEU A 715 -10.82 29.83 -18.33
CA LEU A 715 -10.57 30.61 -17.11
C LEU A 715 -10.84 29.82 -15.83
N HIS A 716 -11.86 28.96 -15.81
CA HIS A 716 -12.13 28.06 -14.68
C HIS A 716 -10.98 27.04 -14.50
N LEU A 717 -10.55 26.38 -15.58
CA LEU A 717 -9.43 25.44 -15.52
C LEU A 717 -8.10 26.11 -15.14
N ILE A 718 -7.82 27.33 -15.63
CA ILE A 718 -6.67 28.14 -15.20
C ILE A 718 -6.75 28.48 -13.70
N ASN A 719 -7.95 28.75 -13.16
CA ASN A 719 -8.13 28.98 -11.73
C ASN A 719 -7.82 27.71 -10.91
N GLU A 720 -8.29 26.54 -11.36
CA GLU A 720 -8.14 25.27 -10.65
C GLU A 720 -6.70 24.73 -10.71
N ILE A 721 -6.07 24.71 -11.89
CA ILE A 721 -4.69 24.23 -12.05
C ILE A 721 -3.71 25.07 -11.23
N SER A 722 -3.99 26.36 -11.06
CA SER A 722 -3.19 27.28 -10.25
C SER A 722 -3.30 27.04 -8.74
N ASN A 723 -4.18 26.14 -8.30
CA ASN A 723 -4.23 25.65 -6.91
C ASN A 723 -3.62 24.24 -6.77
N HIS A 724 -3.20 23.59 -7.87
CA HIS A 724 -2.69 22.21 -7.85
C HIS A 724 -1.30 22.12 -7.22
N GLN A 725 -1.18 21.40 -6.11
CA GLN A 725 0.01 21.40 -5.25
C GLN A 725 1.30 20.98 -5.97
N GLY A 726 1.26 19.99 -6.87
CA GLY A 726 2.45 19.54 -7.61
C GLY A 726 3.02 20.64 -8.52
N LEU A 727 2.16 21.23 -9.35
CA LEU A 727 2.53 22.30 -10.28
C LEU A 727 3.03 23.55 -9.53
N VAL A 728 2.33 23.96 -8.48
CA VAL A 728 2.74 25.11 -7.65
C VAL A 728 4.08 24.85 -6.95
N THR A 729 4.39 23.61 -6.57
CA THR A 729 5.72 23.29 -6.01
C THR A 729 6.81 23.31 -7.08
N MET A 730 6.51 22.91 -8.32
CA MET A 730 7.42 22.99 -9.46
C MET A 730 7.66 24.44 -9.92
N TRP A 731 6.68 25.32 -9.79
CA TRP A 731 6.81 26.76 -10.06
C TRP A 731 7.72 27.52 -9.09
N ARG A 732 8.18 26.88 -8.01
CA ARG A 732 8.98 27.48 -6.94
C ARG A 732 10.49 27.50 -7.20
N SER A 733 10.89 27.41 -8.46
CA SER A 733 12.28 27.65 -8.88
C SER A 733 12.39 29.02 -9.53
N GLU A 734 13.52 29.67 -9.30
CA GLU A 734 13.91 30.97 -9.86
C GLU A 734 13.61 31.10 -11.36
N SER A 735 13.80 30.02 -12.12
CA SER A 735 13.48 29.92 -13.55
C SER A 735 12.00 30.18 -13.88
N PHE A 736 11.07 29.65 -13.09
CA PHE A 736 9.63 29.90 -13.24
C PHE A 736 9.23 31.25 -12.63
N GLU A 737 9.81 31.63 -11.50
CA GLU A 737 9.52 32.93 -10.86
C GLU A 737 9.92 34.10 -11.77
N THR A 738 11.11 34.05 -12.38
CA THR A 738 11.57 35.03 -13.38
C THR A 738 10.63 35.10 -14.59
N ALA A 739 10.13 33.96 -15.08
CA ALA A 739 9.17 33.94 -16.17
C ALA A 739 7.81 34.57 -15.80
N PHE A 740 7.41 34.57 -14.52
CA PHE A 740 6.24 35.30 -14.07
C PHE A 740 6.47 36.81 -13.94
N MET A 741 7.73 37.27 -13.87
CA MET A 741 8.08 38.69 -13.85
C MET A 741 8.02 39.36 -15.23
N ASP A 742 7.88 38.58 -16.31
CA ASP A 742 7.69 39.08 -17.69
C ASP A 742 6.39 39.87 -17.89
N ILE A 743 5.45 39.80 -16.95
CA ILE A 743 4.14 40.47 -16.99
C ILE A 743 3.95 41.39 -15.78
N PRO A 744 3.06 42.39 -15.82
CA PRO A 744 2.66 43.13 -14.63
C PRO A 744 2.02 42.20 -13.59
N TYR A 745 2.69 41.98 -12.45
CA TYR A 745 2.25 41.11 -11.36
C TYR A 745 2.15 41.86 -10.02
N LYS A 746 1.39 41.30 -9.07
CA LYS A 746 1.37 41.79 -7.69
C LYS A 746 2.44 41.05 -6.88
N VAL A 747 3.40 41.79 -6.33
CA VAL A 747 4.43 41.24 -5.43
C VAL A 747 3.77 40.53 -4.23
N PRO A 748 4.13 39.27 -3.94
CA PRO A 748 3.51 38.49 -2.86
C PRO A 748 4.03 38.92 -1.47
N PRO A 749 3.16 39.02 -0.45
CA PRO A 749 3.55 39.50 0.88
C PRO A 749 4.05 38.38 1.82
N SER A 750 4.26 37.15 1.33
CA SER A 750 4.56 35.97 2.15
C SER A 750 6.00 35.50 2.00
N TYR A 751 6.70 35.31 3.13
CA TYR A 751 8.01 34.67 3.20
C TYR A 751 7.97 33.41 4.08
N PRO A 752 8.41 32.24 3.58
CA PRO A 752 8.65 31.93 2.16
C PRO A 752 7.32 31.98 1.37
N LEU A 753 7.38 32.14 0.04
CA LEU A 753 6.18 32.27 -0.81
C LEU A 753 5.15 31.18 -0.51
N SER A 754 3.93 31.58 -0.16
CA SER A 754 2.84 30.64 0.07
C SER A 754 2.35 30.03 -1.25
N ASN A 755 1.88 28.77 -1.20
CA ASN A 755 1.32 28.10 -2.38
C ASN A 755 0.13 28.87 -2.99
N ARG A 756 -0.60 29.65 -2.19
CA ARG A 756 -1.69 30.51 -2.67
C ARG A 756 -1.18 31.69 -3.48
N ASP A 757 -0.09 32.30 -3.05
CA ASP A 757 0.45 33.52 -3.67
C ASP A 757 1.26 33.18 -4.92
N LEU A 758 2.11 32.14 -4.87
CA LEU A 758 2.77 31.59 -6.07
C LEU A 758 1.74 31.05 -7.09
N GLY A 759 0.70 30.38 -6.59
CA GLY A 759 -0.49 30.02 -7.37
C GLY A 759 -1.35 31.22 -7.81
N SER A 760 -1.06 32.44 -7.38
CA SER A 760 -1.66 33.67 -7.92
C SER A 760 -0.78 34.28 -9.02
N LEU A 761 0.55 34.14 -8.94
CA LEU A 761 1.49 34.58 -9.98
C LEU A 761 1.31 33.77 -11.27
N GLY A 762 1.39 32.44 -11.19
CA GLY A 762 1.17 31.58 -12.36
C GLY A 762 -0.23 31.71 -12.97
N ARG A 763 -1.24 32.00 -12.15
CA ARG A 763 -2.61 32.32 -12.59
C ARG A 763 -2.70 33.64 -13.36
N ALA A 764 -1.98 34.67 -12.90
CA ALA A 764 -1.90 35.94 -13.59
C ALA A 764 -1.22 35.78 -14.96
N TYR A 765 -0.11 35.04 -15.01
CA TYR A 765 0.61 34.71 -16.25
C TYR A 765 -0.28 33.96 -17.25
N LEU A 766 -0.83 32.82 -16.86
CA LEU A 766 -1.70 32.02 -17.73
C LEU A 766 -2.95 32.79 -18.18
N ARG A 767 -3.55 33.61 -17.29
CA ARG A 767 -4.71 34.44 -17.63
C ARG A 767 -4.35 35.57 -18.60
N TYR A 768 -3.19 36.22 -18.44
CA TYR A 768 -2.74 37.28 -19.35
C TYR A 768 -2.50 36.71 -20.76
N HIS A 769 -1.73 35.63 -20.89
CA HIS A 769 -1.47 34.97 -22.17
C HIS A 769 -2.77 34.42 -22.80
N TYR A 770 -3.69 33.89 -22.00
CA TYR A 770 -4.97 33.38 -22.49
C TYR A 770 -5.90 34.50 -23.02
N LEU A 771 -6.05 35.58 -22.25
CA LEU A 771 -6.87 36.73 -22.67
C LEU A 771 -6.26 37.42 -23.89
N LYS A 772 -4.92 37.51 -23.97
CA LYS A 772 -4.23 38.03 -25.16
C LYS A 772 -4.55 37.20 -26.42
N ARG A 773 -4.42 35.87 -26.35
CA ARG A 773 -4.77 34.94 -27.45
C ARG A 773 -6.26 35.02 -27.83
N TYR A 774 -7.15 35.29 -26.87
CA TYR A 774 -8.60 35.42 -27.11
C TYR A 774 -9.03 36.76 -27.73
N VAL A 775 -8.39 37.87 -27.33
CA VAL A 775 -8.77 39.23 -27.74
C VAL A 775 -8.06 39.67 -29.03
N GLU A 776 -6.74 39.50 -29.10
CA GLU A 776 -5.96 39.97 -30.26
C GLU A 776 -6.05 39.01 -31.45
N ASN A 777 -6.49 37.76 -31.22
CA ASN A 777 -6.51 36.67 -32.20
C ASN A 777 -5.11 36.35 -32.80
N THR A 778 -4.04 36.91 -32.24
CA THR A 778 -2.65 36.74 -32.64
C THR A 778 -2.02 35.52 -31.93
N SER A 779 -1.47 34.59 -32.72
CA SER A 779 -0.72 33.45 -32.19
C SER A 779 0.70 33.87 -31.81
N GLY A 780 0.85 34.67 -30.75
CA GLY A 780 2.16 34.99 -30.16
C GLY A 780 2.92 33.77 -29.59
N ILE A 781 2.19 32.66 -29.42
CA ILE A 781 2.71 31.33 -29.08
C ILE A 781 3.04 30.58 -30.37
N LYS A 782 4.21 29.94 -30.45
CA LYS A 782 4.57 29.09 -31.60
C LYS A 782 3.67 27.85 -31.67
N GLU A 783 2.77 27.82 -32.64
CA GLU A 783 1.84 26.70 -32.83
C GLU A 783 2.52 25.49 -33.50
N TYR A 784 3.11 24.63 -32.68
CA TYR A 784 3.60 23.33 -33.12
C TYR A 784 2.42 22.43 -33.50
N ARG A 785 2.26 22.19 -34.82
CA ARG A 785 1.17 21.38 -35.43
C ARG A 785 1.24 19.90 -35.04
N ASN A 786 2.46 19.36 -34.89
CA ASN A 786 2.67 18.00 -34.41
C ASN A 786 2.15 17.87 -32.96
N ILE A 787 1.70 16.68 -32.57
CA ILE A 787 1.26 16.37 -31.20
C ILE A 787 2.04 15.13 -30.74
N TRP A 788 2.70 15.23 -29.59
CA TRP A 788 3.38 14.12 -28.93
C TRP A 788 2.56 13.61 -27.74
N ILE A 789 2.65 12.31 -27.48
CA ILE A 789 1.87 11.56 -26.48
C ILE A 789 2.82 10.57 -25.76
N TRP A 790 2.55 10.28 -24.49
CA TRP A 790 3.40 9.51 -23.56
C TRP A 790 2.60 8.52 -22.69
#